data_AF-A0A6P7FTC3-F1
#
_entry.id   AF-A0A6P7FTC3-F1
#
_cell.length_a   1.000
_cell.length_b   1.000
_cell.length_c   1.000
_cell.angle_alpha   90.00
_cell.angle_beta   90.00
_cell.angle_gamma   90.00
#
_symmetry.space_group_name_H-M   'P 1'
#
loop_
_entity.id
_entity.type
_entity.pdbx_description
1 polymer ?
#
loop_
_entity_poly.entity_id
_entity_poly.type
_entity_poly.pdbx_seq_one_letter_code
_entity_poly.pdbx_strand_id
1 'polypeptide(L)'
;MVRQRERRSQANSDSNKADKGTNSSSSNGSSTSTSKSSESVNLFHYWKQFVVVVVLSVAVCFGYMGYLETRINTPFDDRKVVSQSGLDVPELFWGSYRPGAYFGLKTRDPTSLVTGLMWYFPLRLKPGGDGISSYSILNGELYAILQALKHISNAQTKHSLIISDSLNSLRLIQQTFTKNPIVILIKEILHSLHQTDSKIVFLWVPSHSGIEGNENADRWAYTAAQLPTLAEQSIPAADTKQLLKSMTLNLWSEKWKTSTSKLRDVKEDTGPWNPHTTNRSNQVILSRLRSGPENKLVENTILSIKQKIFLAVSKNKKQLIQLLCAELNKSGYRTKVADEDADVLIVQTALHEHTYETNKTIVIIGVLSHESFLSTTAPGLHLLKETVISSLRLAQDNPKSPRKIVLGGQLQAFNGDQKIDPNLVAIQLTGKVPFTIDISYESGFNTQESLNGNAYTEELEKYRSKFVDKFEKTFKLKQKGYQPREIKFAEAALSNMIGGIGYFYGSSRVQSDYIKEPVYYWRAPLYTAVPSRSFFPRGFLWDEGFHGFLISKWSLDMELDIMSHWFDLMNVEGWIPREQILGIEALAKVPSEFVVQKNTNANPPTFFLTLESILDRYDNELNGERFKMLERLYPRLQAWFAWFNTTQKGTVPGSYRWRGRDATSKRELNPKTLTSGLDDYPRASHPTDDERHIDLYCWMAIAAKTMARLAKLLGNDGYKYEQTAQYLLNNELMDRLHWSDHAEVYADYGLHTDAVKLQKPKPLTRNQNQNLEMQRVVMKKPEYRLVDSTYGYVSLFPFMLQILDPKSPKLEKTLEVLIPRLLTPYGLQSLSKDSPLYGKRNTEHDPPYWRGQVWIPINYLATKALHHYSKVDGPYKELAKEKYQTLRSALIKNVIDQYYKTGYIWEHYNEKTGEGGGARPFNGWSALVVLLLGEEY
;
A
#
# COMPACT_ATOMS: atom_id res chain seq x y z
N MET A 1 7.25 13.23 -49.48
CA MET A 1 7.74 14.42 -50.22
C MET A 1 7.53 14.21 -51.71
N VAL A 2 7.24 15.28 -52.45
CA VAL A 2 7.43 15.57 -53.91
C VAL A 2 7.44 14.36 -54.89
N ARG A 3 6.45 14.07 -55.75
CA ARG A 3 5.84 14.76 -56.94
C ARG A 3 6.65 14.73 -58.27
N GLN A 4 5.90 14.49 -59.37
CA GLN A 4 6.21 14.53 -60.83
C GLN A 4 6.62 13.18 -61.44
N ARG A 5 5.86 12.58 -62.40
CA ARG A 5 5.45 12.99 -63.77
C ARG A 5 6.63 13.05 -64.76
N GLU A 6 6.65 12.16 -65.76
CA GLU A 6 6.22 12.51 -67.12
C GLU A 6 5.96 11.30 -68.04
N ARG A 7 5.33 11.55 -69.21
CA ARG A 7 4.96 10.59 -70.27
C ARG A 7 5.53 11.09 -71.60
N ARG A 8 5.91 10.18 -72.51
CA ARG A 8 5.61 10.16 -73.98
C ARG A 8 6.37 8.99 -74.63
N SER A 9 5.69 8.01 -75.25
CA SER A 9 5.34 7.90 -76.70
C SER A 9 6.57 7.72 -77.61
N GLN A 10 6.57 6.91 -78.67
CA GLN A 10 5.46 6.57 -79.58
C GLN A 10 5.86 5.42 -80.55
N ALA A 11 4.86 4.79 -81.21
CA ALA A 11 4.92 4.15 -82.55
C ALA A 11 5.83 2.92 -82.82
N ASN A 12 5.55 2.02 -83.78
CA ASN A 12 4.29 1.49 -84.35
C ASN A 12 4.60 0.25 -85.24
N SER A 13 3.57 -0.49 -85.69
CA SER A 13 3.57 -1.42 -86.86
C SER A 13 4.40 -2.73 -86.77
N ASP A 14 4.06 -3.85 -87.43
CA ASP A 14 2.75 -4.39 -87.89
C ASP A 14 2.90 -5.85 -88.40
N SER A 15 1.78 -6.60 -88.46
CA SER A 15 1.49 -7.68 -89.44
C SER A 15 2.32 -9.01 -89.41
N ASN A 16 1.85 -10.19 -89.88
CA ASN A 16 0.52 -10.83 -89.90
C ASN A 16 0.62 -12.32 -90.38
N LYS A 17 -0.48 -13.09 -90.28
CA LYS A 17 -0.79 -14.44 -90.89
C LYS A 17 -0.02 -15.67 -90.32
N ALA A 18 -0.67 -16.78 -89.91
CA ALA A 18 -1.63 -17.71 -90.57
C ALA A 18 -0.93 -18.71 -91.53
N ASP A 19 -1.30 -19.99 -91.71
CA ASP A 19 -2.64 -20.63 -91.64
C ASP A 19 -2.56 -22.20 -91.67
N LYS A 20 -3.66 -22.94 -91.36
CA LYS A 20 -3.94 -24.41 -91.60
C LYS A 20 -2.97 -25.45 -90.95
N GLY A 21 -3.26 -26.75 -90.74
CA GLY A 21 -4.38 -27.69 -91.04
C GLY A 21 -3.77 -29.12 -91.23
N THR A 22 -4.45 -30.29 -91.19
CA THR A 22 -5.84 -30.71 -90.83
C THR A 22 -5.90 -32.27 -90.77
N ASN A 23 -6.87 -32.89 -90.07
CA ASN A 23 -7.33 -34.31 -90.20
C ASN A 23 -6.34 -35.46 -89.79
N SER A 24 -6.72 -36.73 -89.52
CA SER A 24 -7.99 -37.38 -89.07
C SER A 24 -7.74 -38.87 -88.67
N SER A 25 -8.73 -39.51 -88.03
CA SER A 25 -9.11 -40.95 -88.12
C SER A 25 -8.10 -42.09 -87.78
N SER A 26 -8.26 -42.64 -86.57
CA SER A 26 -8.44 -44.09 -86.22
C SER A 26 -8.01 -45.24 -87.15
N SER A 27 -7.33 -46.27 -86.59
CA SER A 27 -7.66 -47.69 -86.86
C SER A 27 -7.14 -48.64 -85.75
N ASN A 28 -7.81 -49.80 -85.62
CA ASN A 28 -7.66 -50.81 -84.56
C ASN A 28 -6.35 -51.62 -84.58
N GLY A 29 -6.00 -52.26 -83.46
CA GLY A 29 -5.02 -53.35 -83.42
C GLY A 29 -4.80 -53.93 -82.01
N SER A 30 -5.63 -54.88 -81.59
CA SER A 30 -5.51 -55.56 -80.29
C SER A 30 -4.63 -56.81 -80.36
N SER A 31 -3.63 -56.92 -79.48
CA SER A 31 -3.04 -58.22 -79.11
C SER A 31 -2.57 -58.22 -77.66
N THR A 32 -3.18 -59.06 -76.83
CA THR A 32 -2.86 -59.26 -75.42
C THR A 32 -1.57 -60.06 -75.21
N SER A 33 -0.66 -59.56 -74.38
CA SER A 33 -0.01 -60.37 -73.33
C SER A 33 0.60 -59.48 -72.24
N THR A 34 0.35 -59.84 -70.99
CA THR A 34 0.78 -59.07 -69.80
C THR A 34 2.25 -59.34 -69.48
N SER A 35 3.09 -58.31 -69.53
CA SER A 35 4.41 -58.32 -68.90
C SER A 35 4.64 -57.05 -68.09
N LYS A 36 4.98 -57.20 -66.81
CA LYS A 36 5.23 -56.10 -65.87
C LYS A 36 6.37 -55.20 -66.34
N SER A 37 6.09 -53.92 -66.60
CA SER A 37 7.10 -52.85 -66.52
C SER A 37 6.92 -52.12 -65.20
N SER A 38 7.97 -52.03 -64.40
CA SER A 38 7.96 -51.28 -63.14
C SER A 38 7.74 -49.79 -63.42
N GLU A 39 6.62 -49.23 -62.96
CA GLU A 39 6.57 -47.78 -62.74
C GLU A 39 7.65 -47.43 -61.70
N SER A 40 8.61 -46.62 -62.11
CA SER A 40 9.56 -46.01 -61.18
C SER A 40 8.78 -45.05 -60.30
N VAL A 41 8.31 -45.54 -59.14
CA VAL A 41 7.61 -44.73 -58.13
C VAL A 41 8.43 -43.47 -57.91
N ASN A 42 7.81 -42.33 -58.18
CA ASN A 42 8.51 -41.06 -58.35
C ASN A 42 8.89 -40.51 -56.96
N LEU A 43 9.85 -41.16 -56.30
CA LEU A 43 10.31 -40.91 -54.93
C LEU A 43 10.64 -39.43 -54.70
N PHE A 44 11.13 -38.77 -55.75
CA PHE A 44 11.42 -37.34 -55.78
C PHE A 44 10.19 -36.43 -55.68
N HIS A 45 9.02 -36.85 -56.20
CA HIS A 45 7.76 -36.12 -56.00
C HIS A 45 7.25 -36.27 -54.57
N TYR A 46 7.25 -37.49 -54.02
CA TYR A 46 6.89 -37.72 -52.62
C TYR A 46 7.85 -37.01 -51.66
N TRP A 47 9.15 -36.99 -51.95
CA TRP A 47 10.15 -36.22 -51.20
C TRP A 47 9.87 -34.71 -51.26
N LYS A 48 9.56 -34.15 -52.43
CA LYS A 48 9.15 -32.74 -52.56
C LYS A 48 7.89 -32.42 -51.77
N GLN A 49 6.86 -33.26 -51.84
CA GLN A 49 5.63 -33.10 -51.06
C GLN A 49 5.91 -33.17 -49.56
N PHE A 50 6.72 -34.14 -49.10
CA PHE A 50 7.15 -34.26 -47.71
C PHE A 50 7.90 -33.01 -47.24
N VAL A 51 8.87 -32.52 -48.01
CA VAL A 51 9.62 -31.28 -47.69
C VAL A 51 8.69 -30.07 -47.63
N VAL A 52 7.73 -29.93 -48.55
CA VAL A 52 6.73 -28.84 -48.51
C VAL A 52 5.84 -28.95 -47.27
N VAL A 53 5.38 -30.15 -46.90
CA VAL A 53 4.61 -30.36 -45.67
C VAL A 53 5.45 -30.01 -44.43
N VAL A 54 6.71 -30.45 -44.34
CA VAL A 54 7.60 -30.11 -43.22
C VAL A 54 7.83 -28.60 -43.14
N VAL A 55 8.10 -27.92 -44.26
CA VAL A 55 8.27 -26.45 -44.29
C VAL A 55 6.99 -25.73 -43.86
N LEU A 56 5.81 -26.20 -44.30
CA LEU A 56 4.53 -25.65 -43.88
C LEU A 56 4.26 -25.91 -42.38
N SER A 57 4.54 -27.10 -41.86
CA SER A 57 4.42 -27.41 -40.43
C SER A 57 5.37 -26.56 -39.58
N VAL A 58 6.59 -26.31 -40.06
CA VAL A 58 7.56 -25.41 -39.41
C VAL A 58 7.07 -23.96 -39.45
N ALA A 59 6.55 -23.49 -40.60
CA ALA A 59 6.00 -22.13 -40.72
C ALA A 59 4.75 -21.93 -39.85
N VAL A 60 3.85 -22.92 -39.77
CA VAL A 60 2.69 -22.92 -38.87
C VAL A 60 3.14 -22.94 -37.40
N CYS A 61 4.18 -23.71 -37.06
CA CYS A 61 4.74 -23.74 -35.70
C CYS A 61 5.32 -22.37 -35.31
N PHE A 62 6.15 -21.75 -36.16
CA PHE A 62 6.68 -20.40 -35.91
C PHE A 62 5.57 -19.33 -35.86
N GLY A 63 4.57 -19.41 -36.75
CA GLY A 63 3.41 -18.51 -36.73
C GLY A 63 2.57 -18.67 -35.46
N TYR A 64 2.39 -19.90 -34.98
CA TYR A 64 1.70 -20.19 -33.73
C TYR A 64 2.48 -19.72 -32.49
N MET A 65 3.81 -19.91 -32.46
CA MET A 65 4.67 -19.37 -31.41
C MET A 65 4.62 -17.83 -31.38
N GLY A 66 4.74 -17.17 -32.52
CA GLY A 66 4.60 -15.71 -32.61
C GLY A 66 3.20 -15.22 -32.18
N TYR A 67 2.15 -15.96 -32.51
CA TYR A 67 0.80 -15.70 -31.99
C TYR A 67 0.76 -15.79 -30.46
N LEU A 68 1.30 -16.87 -29.86
CA LEU A 68 1.36 -17.03 -28.40
C LEU A 68 2.14 -15.90 -27.71
N GLU A 69 3.26 -15.44 -28.29
CA GLU A 69 4.01 -14.27 -27.79
C GLU A 69 3.14 -12.99 -27.82
N THR A 70 2.36 -12.76 -28.89
CA THR A 70 1.49 -11.56 -28.95
C THR A 70 0.29 -11.59 -28.01
N ARG A 71 -0.25 -12.79 -27.69
CA ARG A 71 -1.45 -12.93 -26.82
C ARG A 71 -1.25 -12.33 -25.44
N ILE A 72 -0.08 -12.47 -24.84
CA ILE A 72 0.18 -12.09 -23.44
C ILE A 72 -0.13 -10.62 -23.19
N ASN A 73 0.21 -9.74 -24.15
CA ASN A 73 -0.01 -8.29 -24.08
C ASN A 73 -1.34 -7.83 -24.72
N THR A 74 -2.21 -8.76 -25.11
CA THR A 74 -3.51 -8.45 -25.71
C THR A 74 -4.56 -8.37 -24.59
N PRO A 75 -5.27 -7.23 -24.43
CA PRO A 75 -6.37 -7.13 -23.46
C PRO A 75 -7.49 -8.11 -23.80
N PHE A 76 -8.28 -8.53 -22.81
CA PHE A 76 -9.44 -9.37 -23.04
C PHE A 76 -10.46 -8.66 -23.96
N ASP A 77 -10.72 -9.27 -25.11
CA ASP A 77 -11.48 -8.72 -26.24
C ASP A 77 -13.00 -8.87 -26.03
N ASP A 78 -13.51 -8.07 -25.09
CA ASP A 78 -14.93 -7.84 -24.84
C ASP A 78 -15.10 -6.40 -24.34
N ARG A 79 -16.34 -5.92 -24.30
CA ARG A 79 -16.70 -4.59 -23.78
C ARG A 79 -16.04 -4.35 -22.42
N LYS A 80 -15.52 -3.14 -22.24
CA LYS A 80 -15.01 -2.69 -20.93
C LYS A 80 -16.13 -2.73 -19.90
N VAL A 81 -15.82 -3.15 -18.68
CA VAL A 81 -16.78 -3.12 -17.58
C VAL A 81 -17.02 -1.69 -17.14
N VAL A 82 -15.93 -0.90 -17.05
CA VAL A 82 -15.95 0.53 -16.74
C VAL A 82 -16.55 1.31 -17.92
N SER A 83 -17.77 1.81 -17.72
CA SER A 83 -18.54 2.55 -18.73
C SER A 83 -18.44 4.07 -18.59
N GLN A 84 -18.15 4.57 -17.39
CA GLN A 84 -18.01 6.00 -17.06
C GLN A 84 -16.81 6.17 -16.13
N SER A 85 -16.07 7.27 -16.28
CA SER A 85 -14.94 7.59 -15.40
C SER A 85 -14.58 9.07 -15.48
N GLY A 86 -13.76 9.56 -14.56
CA GLY A 86 -13.32 10.96 -14.59
C GLY A 86 -14.50 11.92 -14.42
N LEU A 87 -14.66 12.87 -15.35
CA LEU A 87 -15.70 13.90 -15.30
C LEU A 87 -17.13 13.36 -15.47
N ASP A 88 -17.29 12.15 -16.02
CA ASP A 88 -18.60 11.50 -16.15
C ASP A 88 -19.17 11.04 -14.79
N VAL A 89 -18.35 11.01 -13.73
CA VAL A 89 -18.75 10.63 -12.37
C VAL A 89 -18.27 11.69 -11.36
N PRO A 90 -18.91 12.88 -11.31
CA PRO A 90 -18.40 14.04 -10.56
C PRO A 90 -18.18 13.76 -9.07
N GLU A 91 -19.06 13.01 -8.40
CA GLU A 91 -18.91 12.65 -6.98
C GLU A 91 -17.67 11.80 -6.67
N LEU A 92 -17.10 11.09 -7.64
CA LEU A 92 -15.87 10.28 -7.49
C LEU A 92 -14.68 10.87 -8.25
N PHE A 93 -14.81 12.06 -8.85
CA PHE A 93 -13.79 12.64 -9.72
C PHE A 93 -12.46 12.89 -8.98
N TRP A 94 -12.52 13.35 -7.73
CA TRP A 94 -11.36 13.57 -6.87
C TRP A 94 -11.15 12.39 -5.92
N GLY A 95 -9.96 11.79 -5.99
CA GLY A 95 -9.49 10.74 -5.10
C GLY A 95 -8.39 11.21 -4.15
N SER A 96 -8.19 10.43 -3.08
CA SER A 96 -7.09 10.64 -2.14
C SER A 96 -5.74 10.28 -2.79
N TYR A 97 -4.67 11.02 -2.47
CA TYR A 97 -3.34 10.79 -3.02
C TYR A 97 -2.24 10.89 -1.96
N ARG A 98 -1.33 9.91 -1.96
CA ARG A 98 -0.32 9.63 -0.91
C ARG A 98 -0.78 9.73 0.57
N PRO A 99 -1.90 9.11 1.00
CA PRO A 99 -2.41 9.17 2.36
C PRO A 99 -1.47 9.19 3.57
N GLY A 100 -1.07 10.34 4.13
CA GLY A 100 -0.40 10.39 5.43
C GLY A 100 1.14 10.36 5.40
N ALA A 101 1.76 10.49 4.23
CA ALA A 101 3.02 11.22 4.14
C ALA A 101 2.75 12.74 4.16
N TYR A 102 1.68 13.13 3.47
CA TYR A 102 1.04 14.44 3.49
C TYR A 102 -0.45 14.26 3.12
N PHE A 103 -1.26 15.32 3.15
CA PHE A 103 -2.61 15.29 2.60
C PHE A 103 -2.52 15.61 1.11
N GLY A 104 -2.67 14.63 0.22
CA GLY A 104 -2.69 14.85 -1.23
C GLY A 104 -4.05 14.48 -1.84
N LEU A 105 -4.36 15.12 -2.97
CA LEU A 105 -5.52 14.80 -3.81
C LEU A 105 -5.09 14.69 -5.28
N LYS A 106 -5.78 13.82 -6.02
CA LYS A 106 -5.56 13.58 -7.45
C LYS A 106 -6.91 13.21 -8.09
N THR A 107 -7.20 13.73 -9.27
CA THR A 107 -8.37 13.33 -10.07
C THR A 107 -8.23 11.92 -10.67
N ARG A 108 -9.36 11.30 -11.03
CA ARG A 108 -9.42 10.03 -11.79
C ARG A 108 -9.11 10.23 -13.28
N ASP A 109 -7.99 10.90 -13.56
CA ASP A 109 -7.52 11.22 -14.91
C ASP A 109 -6.02 10.87 -15.08
N PRO A 110 -5.57 10.35 -16.25
CA PRO A 110 -4.16 10.08 -16.55
C PRO A 110 -3.23 11.29 -16.43
N THR A 111 -3.75 12.50 -16.67
CA THR A 111 -3.05 13.80 -16.69
C THR A 111 -3.50 14.72 -15.55
N SER A 112 -3.91 14.13 -14.42
CA SER A 112 -4.40 14.82 -13.24
C SER A 112 -3.49 15.95 -12.70
N LEU A 113 -4.13 17.06 -12.30
CA LEU A 113 -3.56 18.01 -11.35
C LEU A 113 -3.38 17.33 -9.98
N VAL A 114 -2.13 17.20 -9.53
CA VAL A 114 -1.80 16.74 -8.18
C VAL A 114 -1.69 17.95 -7.25
N THR A 115 -2.47 17.95 -6.17
CA THR A 115 -2.38 18.96 -5.11
C THR A 115 -2.08 18.30 -3.78
N GLY A 116 -1.48 19.03 -2.84
CA GLY A 116 -1.27 18.53 -1.49
C GLY A 116 -0.76 19.54 -0.48
N LEU A 117 -0.99 19.22 0.79
CA LEU A 117 -0.67 20.03 1.95
C LEU A 117 0.14 19.21 2.96
N MET A 118 1.24 19.79 3.43
CA MET A 118 2.05 19.27 4.54
C MET A 118 2.25 20.35 5.59
N TRP A 119 2.31 19.97 6.86
CA TRP A 119 2.56 20.88 7.98
C TRP A 119 3.45 20.20 9.02
N TYR A 120 4.23 20.99 9.74
CA TYR A 120 5.06 20.52 10.84
C TYR A 120 5.18 21.58 11.92
N PHE A 121 5.42 21.13 13.16
CA PHE A 121 5.74 22.03 14.27
C PHE A 121 7.25 21.98 14.51
N PRO A 122 8.01 23.08 14.27
CA PRO A 122 9.47 23.10 14.47
C PRO A 122 9.92 22.66 15.88
N LEU A 123 9.05 22.84 16.88
CA LEU A 123 9.29 22.42 18.27
C LEU A 123 9.12 20.91 18.49
N ARG A 124 8.35 20.19 17.65
CA ARG A 124 8.14 18.74 17.73
C ARG A 124 9.17 17.92 16.94
N LEU A 125 9.87 18.55 15.99
CA LEU A 125 11.00 17.97 15.23
C LEU A 125 12.35 18.05 15.96
N LYS A 126 12.34 18.31 17.27
CA LYS A 126 13.54 18.22 18.10
C LYS A 126 13.82 16.75 18.42
N PRO A 127 15.09 16.34 18.60
CA PRO A 127 15.38 15.05 19.23
C PRO A 127 14.55 14.90 20.51
N GLY A 128 13.82 13.80 20.66
CA GLY A 128 12.92 13.56 21.80
C GLY A 128 11.55 14.26 21.76
N GLY A 129 11.10 14.79 20.63
CA GLY A 129 9.68 15.10 20.39
C GLY A 129 8.96 13.96 19.65
N ASP A 130 7.63 13.98 19.64
CA ASP A 130 6.79 12.94 19.00
C ASP A 130 6.90 12.90 17.46
N GLY A 131 7.65 13.83 16.85
CA GLY A 131 7.84 13.93 15.41
C GLY A 131 9.26 13.56 14.99
N ILE A 132 9.40 12.38 14.38
CA ILE A 132 10.65 11.86 13.78
C ILE A 132 11.80 11.76 14.80
N SER A 133 11.98 10.58 15.39
CA SER A 133 13.14 10.25 16.22
C SER A 133 14.42 10.16 15.37
N SER A 134 14.97 11.32 14.98
CA SER A 134 16.21 11.38 14.22
C SER A 134 17.38 11.79 15.11
N TYR A 135 18.31 10.85 15.35
CA TYR A 135 19.65 11.12 14.85
C TYR A 135 19.46 11.53 13.38
N SER A 136 19.77 12.78 13.01
CA SER A 136 19.49 13.22 11.65
C SER A 136 20.17 12.25 10.69
N ILE A 137 19.41 11.71 9.73
CA ILE A 137 19.92 10.72 8.76
C ILE A 137 21.23 11.26 8.17
N LEU A 138 21.21 12.54 7.81
CA LEU A 138 22.36 13.37 7.43
C LEU A 138 23.60 13.28 8.35
N ASN A 139 23.46 13.32 9.68
CA ASN A 139 24.60 13.15 10.60
C ASN A 139 25.09 11.70 10.62
N GLY A 140 24.21 10.70 10.44
CA GLY A 140 24.61 9.31 10.24
C GLY A 140 25.43 9.13 8.97
N GLU A 141 24.95 9.67 7.85
CA GLU A 141 25.64 9.69 6.56
C GLU A 141 27.01 10.38 6.63
N LEU A 142 27.07 11.56 7.25
CA LEU A 142 28.34 12.27 7.48
C LEU A 142 29.27 11.48 8.39
N TYR A 143 28.76 10.78 9.40
CA TYR A 143 29.58 9.94 10.27
C TYR A 143 30.12 8.70 9.54
N ALA A 144 29.32 8.09 8.66
CA ALA A 144 29.77 6.99 7.81
C ALA A 144 30.92 7.43 6.89
N ILE A 145 30.80 8.61 6.26
CA ILE A 145 31.88 9.21 5.46
C ILE A 145 33.13 9.49 6.33
N LEU A 146 32.95 10.02 7.55
CA LEU A 146 34.06 10.25 8.49
C LEU A 146 34.79 8.94 8.85
N GLN A 147 34.07 7.84 9.06
CA GLN A 147 34.67 6.53 9.36
C GLN A 147 35.36 5.92 8.14
N ALA A 148 34.79 6.07 6.94
CA ALA A 148 35.45 5.67 5.70
C ALA A 148 36.79 6.41 5.50
N LEU A 149 36.82 7.72 5.76
CA LEU A 149 38.04 8.54 5.70
C LEU A 149 39.08 8.15 6.76
N LYS A 150 38.65 7.85 8.00
CA LYS A 150 39.54 7.30 9.04
C LYS A 150 40.14 5.95 8.61
N HIS A 151 39.34 5.07 8.01
CA HIS A 151 39.82 3.79 7.50
C HIS A 151 40.84 3.97 6.37
N ILE A 152 40.56 4.85 5.39
CA ILE A 152 41.50 5.24 4.32
C ILE A 152 42.82 5.77 4.90
N SER A 153 42.75 6.62 5.92
CA SER A 153 43.94 7.15 6.62
C SER A 153 44.75 6.09 7.35
N ASN A 154 44.08 5.15 8.02
CA ASN A 154 44.75 4.06 8.72
C ASN A 154 45.35 3.03 7.74
N ALA A 155 44.70 2.82 6.58
CA ALA A 155 45.14 1.91 5.53
C ALA A 155 46.19 2.53 4.57
N GLN A 156 46.50 3.82 4.71
CA GLN A 156 47.48 4.56 3.89
C GLN A 156 47.27 4.40 2.37
N THR A 157 46.01 4.41 1.91
CA THR A 157 45.68 4.21 0.49
C THR A 157 45.90 5.47 -0.34
N LYS A 158 46.69 5.36 -1.43
CA LYS A 158 47.02 6.50 -2.32
C LYS A 158 45.85 6.97 -3.17
N HIS A 159 44.95 6.08 -3.58
CA HIS A 159 43.79 6.39 -4.40
C HIS A 159 42.56 5.72 -3.80
N SER A 160 41.50 6.48 -3.58
CA SER A 160 40.28 5.95 -2.94
C SER A 160 39.03 6.63 -3.48
N LEU A 161 37.99 5.83 -3.72
CA LEU A 161 36.68 6.28 -4.19
C LEU A 161 35.66 6.06 -3.06
N ILE A 162 35.05 7.15 -2.59
CA ILE A 162 33.93 7.10 -1.66
C ILE A 162 32.66 7.28 -2.47
N ILE A 163 31.84 6.23 -2.51
CA ILE A 163 30.51 6.23 -3.12
C ILE A 163 29.49 6.52 -2.01
N SER A 164 28.57 7.46 -2.22
CA SER A 164 27.51 7.78 -1.27
C SER A 164 26.24 8.19 -2.02
N ASP A 165 25.09 7.70 -1.59
CA ASP A 165 23.80 8.10 -2.15
C ASP A 165 23.23 9.39 -1.54
N SER A 166 23.76 9.82 -0.40
CA SER A 166 23.46 11.10 0.24
C SER A 166 24.14 12.29 -0.48
N LEU A 167 23.49 12.76 -1.55
CA LEU A 167 23.85 14.01 -2.24
C LEU A 167 23.98 15.20 -1.28
N ASN A 168 23.17 15.23 -0.22
CA ASN A 168 23.21 16.27 0.81
C ASN A 168 24.49 16.24 1.64
N SER A 169 24.99 15.06 2.00
CA SER A 169 26.27 14.92 2.71
C SER A 169 27.43 15.42 1.85
N LEU A 170 27.46 15.01 0.57
CA LEU A 170 28.50 15.43 -0.37
C LEU A 170 28.49 16.95 -0.62
N ARG A 171 27.30 17.54 -0.81
CA ARG A 171 27.13 19.00 -0.95
C ARG A 171 27.56 19.77 0.30
N LEU A 172 27.34 19.24 1.51
CA LEU A 172 27.81 19.87 2.75
C LEU A 172 29.33 19.84 2.92
N ILE A 173 29.98 18.76 2.48
CA ILE A 173 31.45 18.65 2.48
C ILE A 173 32.06 19.68 1.52
N GLN A 174 31.42 19.90 0.35
CA GLN A 174 31.83 20.89 -0.65
C GLN A 174 31.70 22.35 -0.18
N GLN A 175 30.81 22.69 0.77
CA GLN A 175 30.64 24.07 1.24
C GLN A 175 31.89 24.59 1.94
N THR A 176 32.46 25.73 1.50
CA THR A 176 33.68 26.32 2.07
C THR A 176 33.57 26.52 3.59
N PHE A 177 32.49 27.15 4.06
CA PHE A 177 32.24 27.44 5.47
C PHE A 177 31.06 26.62 5.99
N THR A 178 31.29 25.80 7.01
CA THR A 178 30.28 24.95 7.65
C THR A 178 30.33 25.08 9.17
N LYS A 179 29.19 24.88 9.84
CA LYS A 179 29.06 24.84 11.30
C LYS A 179 28.80 23.44 11.85
N ASN A 180 28.77 22.41 10.99
CA ASN A 180 28.57 21.03 11.42
C ASN A 180 29.92 20.44 11.89
N PRO A 181 30.05 19.98 13.15
CA PRO A 181 31.32 19.49 13.69
C PRO A 181 31.82 18.22 12.99
N ILE A 182 30.95 17.36 12.49
CA ILE A 182 31.34 16.15 11.74
C ILE A 182 31.98 16.56 10.41
N VAL A 183 31.45 17.59 9.73
CA VAL A 183 32.03 18.08 8.47
C VAL A 183 33.38 18.77 8.70
N ILE A 184 33.59 19.41 9.85
CA ILE A 184 34.90 19.96 10.23
C ILE A 184 35.92 18.80 10.37
N LEU A 185 35.60 17.75 11.13
CA LEU A 185 36.45 16.56 11.26
C LEU A 185 36.73 15.86 9.91
N ILE A 186 35.73 15.77 9.03
CA ILE A 186 35.89 15.25 7.66
C ILE A 186 36.93 16.08 6.89
N LYS A 187 36.86 17.41 6.98
CA LYS A 187 37.79 18.32 6.30
C LYS A 187 39.21 18.26 6.86
N GLU A 188 39.36 18.11 8.17
CA GLU A 188 40.67 17.91 8.80
C GLU A 188 41.36 16.64 8.29
N ILE A 189 40.63 15.52 8.21
CA ILE A 189 41.16 14.26 7.67
C ILE A 189 41.43 14.37 6.17
N LEU A 190 40.54 14.99 5.39
CA LEU A 190 40.78 15.26 3.96
C LEU A 190 42.03 16.13 3.72
N HIS A 191 42.27 17.12 4.59
CA HIS A 191 43.47 17.96 4.50
C HIS A 191 44.74 17.17 4.83
N SER A 192 44.72 16.36 5.89
CA SER A 192 45.83 15.46 6.24
C SER A 192 46.15 14.47 5.13
N LEU A 193 45.14 13.86 4.52
CA LEU A 193 45.30 12.92 3.40
C LEU A 193 45.81 13.60 2.12
N HIS A 194 45.44 14.86 1.90
CA HIS A 194 45.98 15.63 0.78
C HIS A 194 47.48 15.97 0.97
N GLN A 195 47.92 16.24 2.21
CA GLN A 195 49.35 16.44 2.52
C GLN A 195 50.19 15.17 2.31
N THR A 196 49.60 13.97 2.36
CA THR A 196 50.26 12.69 2.10
C THR A 196 50.14 12.19 0.66
N ASP A 197 49.77 13.06 -0.28
CA ASP A 197 49.55 12.76 -1.72
C ASP A 197 48.49 11.68 -1.98
N SER A 198 47.52 11.53 -1.05
CA SER A 198 46.38 10.62 -1.23
C SER A 198 45.24 11.33 -1.97
N LYS A 199 44.86 10.79 -3.14
CA LYS A 199 43.76 11.30 -3.96
C LYS A 199 42.44 10.59 -3.63
N ILE A 200 41.49 11.35 -3.11
CA ILE A 200 40.16 10.87 -2.73
C ILE A 200 39.13 11.46 -3.67
N VAL A 201 38.29 10.61 -4.26
CA VAL A 201 37.20 11.00 -5.15
C VAL A 201 35.88 10.65 -4.47
N PHE A 202 34.93 11.59 -4.50
CA PHE A 202 33.56 11.35 -4.07
C PHE A 202 32.66 11.16 -5.30
N LEU A 203 31.89 10.07 -5.32
CA LEU A 203 30.90 9.80 -6.35
C LEU A 203 29.51 9.73 -5.71
N TRP A 204 28.59 10.51 -6.25
CA TRP A 204 27.18 10.40 -5.91
C TRP A 204 26.51 9.30 -6.75
N VAL A 205 25.65 8.50 -6.12
CA VAL A 205 24.78 7.53 -6.80
C VAL A 205 23.31 7.71 -6.35
N PRO A 206 22.31 7.38 -7.18
CA PRO A 206 20.93 7.40 -6.70
C PRO A 206 20.68 6.23 -5.74
N SER A 207 20.06 6.51 -4.59
CA SER A 207 19.68 5.50 -3.59
C SER A 207 18.75 4.43 -4.19
N HIS A 208 18.82 3.20 -3.69
CA HIS A 208 18.02 2.04 -4.15
C HIS A 208 18.08 1.75 -5.67
N SER A 209 19.21 2.02 -6.31
CA SER A 209 19.41 1.78 -7.75
C SER A 209 19.93 0.38 -8.09
N GLY A 210 19.92 -0.57 -7.16
CA GLY A 210 20.43 -1.94 -7.39
C GLY A 210 21.96 -2.02 -7.48
N ILE A 211 22.66 -1.01 -6.99
CA ILE A 211 24.13 -1.02 -6.91
C ILE A 211 24.49 -1.86 -5.67
N GLU A 212 24.95 -3.09 -5.90
CA GLU A 212 25.19 -4.10 -4.85
C GLU A 212 25.94 -3.57 -3.62
N GLY A 213 26.96 -2.72 -3.82
CA GLY A 213 27.70 -2.06 -2.73
C GLY A 213 26.86 -1.12 -1.87
N ASN A 214 25.93 -0.36 -2.45
CA ASN A 214 25.02 0.54 -1.72
C ASN A 214 23.96 -0.27 -0.97
N GLU A 215 23.32 -1.23 -1.65
CA GLU A 215 22.30 -2.10 -1.03
C GLU A 215 22.88 -2.90 0.14
N ASN A 216 24.15 -3.30 0.05
CA ASN A 216 24.87 -3.92 1.16
C ASN A 216 25.10 -2.92 2.32
N ALA A 217 25.55 -1.69 2.05
CA ALA A 217 25.74 -0.66 3.07
C ALA A 217 24.45 -0.33 3.82
N ASP A 218 23.33 -0.15 3.10
CA ASP A 218 21.99 0.05 3.66
C ASP A 218 21.57 -1.13 4.55
N ARG A 219 21.79 -2.38 4.08
CA ARG A 219 21.49 -3.60 4.84
C ARG A 219 22.30 -3.69 6.13
N TRP A 220 23.59 -3.32 6.10
CA TRP A 220 24.42 -3.28 7.30
C TRP A 220 23.98 -2.18 8.28
N ALA A 221 23.64 -0.98 7.78
CA ALA A 221 23.13 0.11 8.62
C ALA A 221 21.79 -0.25 9.29
N TYR A 222 20.86 -0.84 8.54
CA TYR A 222 19.59 -1.37 9.05
C TYR A 222 19.80 -2.46 10.09
N THR A 223 20.74 -3.39 9.85
CA THR A 223 21.07 -4.47 10.80
C THR A 223 21.69 -3.91 12.09
N ALA A 224 22.60 -2.95 11.98
CA ALA A 224 23.23 -2.31 13.14
C ALA A 224 22.21 -1.54 14.00
N ALA A 225 21.20 -0.91 13.39
CA ALA A 225 20.12 -0.22 14.11
C ALA A 225 19.22 -1.15 14.95
N GLN A 226 19.30 -2.48 14.76
CA GLN A 226 18.60 -3.47 15.56
C GLN A 226 19.45 -4.11 16.67
N LEU A 227 20.75 -3.80 16.76
CA LEU A 227 21.61 -4.32 17.80
C LEU A 227 21.48 -3.49 19.09
N PRO A 228 21.39 -4.12 20.28
CA PRO A 228 21.23 -3.41 21.55
C PRO A 228 22.51 -2.74 22.08
N THR A 229 23.63 -2.84 21.34
CA THR A 229 24.95 -2.42 21.80
C THR A 229 25.24 -0.98 21.38
N LEU A 230 25.15 -0.04 22.34
CA LEU A 230 25.74 1.28 22.19
C LEU A 230 27.27 1.14 22.15
N ALA A 231 27.90 1.45 21.03
CA ALA A 231 29.35 1.60 20.97
C ALA A 231 29.76 2.78 21.87
N GLU A 232 30.66 2.54 22.83
CA GLU A 232 31.18 3.59 23.71
C GLU A 232 31.97 4.62 22.90
N GLN A 233 31.41 5.82 22.70
CA GLN A 233 32.17 6.97 22.24
C GLN A 233 31.53 8.32 22.60
N SER A 234 32.37 9.34 22.66
CA SER A 234 32.10 10.62 23.30
C SER A 234 30.89 11.36 22.72
N ILE A 235 29.91 11.63 23.58
CA ILE A 235 28.64 12.28 23.25
C ILE A 235 28.83 13.81 23.25
N PRO A 236 28.37 14.55 22.22
CA PRO A 236 28.38 16.01 22.23
C PRO A 236 27.66 16.59 23.45
N ALA A 237 28.18 17.66 24.06
CA ALA A 237 27.67 18.19 25.32
C ALA A 237 26.18 18.61 25.30
N ALA A 238 25.62 18.92 24.12
CA ALA A 238 24.20 19.18 23.93
C ALA A 238 23.33 17.92 24.17
N ASP A 239 23.82 16.76 23.75
CA ASP A 239 23.10 15.49 23.78
C ASP A 239 23.22 14.84 25.18
N THR A 240 24.38 14.96 25.84
CA THR A 240 24.55 14.59 27.26
C THR A 240 23.59 15.37 28.16
N LYS A 241 23.40 16.68 27.89
CA LYS A 241 22.44 17.52 28.61
C LYS A 241 20.99 17.08 28.42
N GLN A 242 20.67 16.45 27.29
CA GLN A 242 19.36 15.89 27.03
C GLN A 242 19.13 14.55 27.74
N LEU A 243 20.14 13.68 27.77
CA LEU A 243 20.08 12.38 28.45
C LEU A 243 20.01 12.55 29.98
N LEU A 244 20.75 13.51 30.53
CA LEU A 244 20.61 13.93 31.93
C LEU A 244 19.21 14.51 32.21
N LYS A 245 18.62 15.25 31.26
CA LYS A 245 17.26 15.81 31.42
C LYS A 245 16.19 14.72 31.43
N SER A 246 16.26 13.71 30.57
CA SER A 246 15.31 12.59 30.57
C SER A 246 15.45 11.72 31.82
N MET A 247 16.67 11.40 32.25
CA MET A 247 16.90 10.72 33.53
C MET A 247 16.37 11.52 34.73
N THR A 248 16.62 12.84 34.77
CA THR A 248 16.10 13.71 35.82
C THR A 248 14.57 13.75 35.83
N LEU A 249 13.91 13.85 34.66
CA LEU A 249 12.46 13.85 34.54
C LEU A 249 11.83 12.51 34.96
N ASN A 250 12.47 11.38 34.64
CA ASN A 250 12.03 10.06 35.07
C ASN A 250 12.11 9.93 36.61
N LEU A 251 13.24 10.31 37.22
CA LEU A 251 13.40 10.33 38.68
C LEU A 251 12.41 11.27 39.38
N TRP A 252 12.06 12.39 38.74
CA TRP A 252 11.01 13.29 39.23
C TRP A 252 9.60 12.70 39.10
N SER A 253 9.31 12.01 37.99
CA SER A 253 8.03 11.31 37.79
C SER A 253 7.83 10.18 38.80
N GLU A 254 8.86 9.38 39.06
CA GLU A 254 8.89 8.37 40.12
C GLU A 254 8.56 8.99 41.49
N LYS A 255 9.28 10.05 41.90
CA LYS A 255 9.01 10.76 43.16
C LYS A 255 7.64 11.43 43.22
N TRP A 256 7.08 11.87 42.09
CA TRP A 256 5.74 12.47 42.02
C TRP A 256 4.65 11.42 42.22
N LYS A 257 4.80 10.23 41.60
CA LYS A 257 3.90 9.08 41.80
C LYS A 257 3.88 8.55 43.23
N THR A 258 4.97 8.73 43.99
CA THR A 258 5.05 8.38 45.42
C THR A 258 4.77 9.57 46.36
N SER A 259 4.40 10.75 45.83
CA SER A 259 4.14 11.94 46.65
C SER A 259 2.75 11.91 47.31
N THR A 260 2.69 12.43 48.53
CA THR A 260 1.47 12.66 49.34
C THR A 260 0.94 14.10 49.24
N SER A 261 1.43 14.91 48.28
CA SER A 261 1.02 16.30 48.10
C SER A 261 -0.40 16.43 47.51
N LYS A 262 -1.23 17.29 48.08
CA LYS A 262 -2.57 17.67 47.54
C LYS A 262 -2.55 18.19 46.10
N LEU A 263 -1.40 18.63 45.60
CA LEU A 263 -1.25 19.03 44.20
C LEU A 263 -1.37 17.85 43.22
N ARG A 264 -1.17 16.61 43.69
CA ARG A 264 -1.34 15.38 42.89
C ARG A 264 -2.80 15.16 42.50
N ASP A 265 -3.74 15.51 43.37
CA ASP A 265 -5.19 15.39 43.14
C ASP A 265 -5.67 16.22 41.93
N VAL A 266 -4.86 17.19 41.49
CA VAL A 266 -5.14 18.08 40.36
C VAL A 266 -4.09 17.94 39.24
N LYS A 267 -3.05 17.11 39.42
CA LYS A 267 -1.94 16.93 38.46
C LYS A 267 -1.26 15.57 38.59
N GLU A 268 -1.49 14.72 37.60
CA GLU A 268 -0.93 13.34 37.57
C GLU A 268 0.55 13.28 37.15
N ASP A 269 1.06 14.29 36.44
CA ASP A 269 2.42 14.32 35.88
C ASP A 269 3.31 15.47 36.39
N THR A 270 4.59 15.45 36.02
CA THR A 270 5.57 16.52 36.28
C THR A 270 5.73 17.49 35.09
N GLY A 271 4.82 17.47 34.11
CA GLY A 271 4.85 18.32 32.93
C GLY A 271 4.48 19.79 33.23
N PRO A 272 4.74 20.74 32.31
CA PRO A 272 4.23 22.10 32.47
C PRO A 272 2.69 22.13 32.47
N TRP A 273 2.10 23.05 33.21
CA TRP A 273 0.65 23.29 33.12
C TRP A 273 0.30 23.99 31.80
N ASN A 274 -0.69 23.48 31.07
CA ASN A 274 -1.22 24.19 29.91
C ASN A 274 -1.87 25.52 30.35
N PRO A 275 -1.46 26.68 29.79
CA PRO A 275 -1.99 27.97 30.17
C PRO A 275 -3.36 28.20 29.53
N HIS A 276 -4.43 27.86 30.23
CA HIS A 276 -5.81 28.13 29.80
C HIS A 276 -6.20 29.63 29.80
N THR A 277 -5.29 30.52 30.22
CA THR A 277 -5.50 31.98 30.17
C THR A 277 -4.21 32.72 29.80
N THR A 278 -4.33 33.81 29.03
CA THR A 278 -3.21 34.64 28.56
C THR A 278 -2.78 35.73 29.55
N ASN A 279 -3.58 36.01 30.58
CA ASN A 279 -3.29 37.05 31.58
C ASN A 279 -2.51 36.49 32.79
N ARG A 280 -1.32 37.05 33.04
CA ARG A 280 -0.43 36.72 34.17
C ARG A 280 -1.13 36.83 35.53
N SER A 281 -2.07 37.76 35.71
CA SER A 281 -2.84 37.91 36.96
C SER A 281 -3.68 36.66 37.26
N ASN A 282 -4.40 36.14 36.25
CA ASN A 282 -5.23 34.94 36.38
C ASN A 282 -4.38 33.69 36.61
N GLN A 283 -3.19 33.61 36.00
CA GLN A 283 -2.23 32.52 36.24
C GLN A 283 -1.73 32.52 37.69
N VAL A 284 -1.49 33.69 38.31
CA VAL A 284 -1.12 33.80 39.72
C VAL A 284 -2.28 33.37 40.63
N ILE A 285 -3.52 33.77 40.32
CA ILE A 285 -4.71 33.37 41.09
C ILE A 285 -4.93 31.86 41.02
N LEU A 286 -4.89 31.27 39.81
CA LEU A 286 -5.01 29.81 39.62
C LEU A 286 -3.88 29.05 40.31
N SER A 287 -2.65 29.57 40.31
CA SER A 287 -1.54 28.93 41.03
C SER A 287 -1.74 28.93 42.54
N ARG A 288 -2.29 30.02 43.11
CA ARG A 288 -2.60 30.13 44.55
C ARG A 288 -3.80 29.25 44.96
N LEU A 289 -4.84 29.17 44.12
CA LEU A 289 -5.98 28.27 44.34
C LEU A 289 -5.55 26.79 44.35
N ARG A 290 -4.54 26.42 43.54
CA ARG A 290 -3.98 25.07 43.51
C ARG A 290 -3.07 24.75 44.70
N SER A 291 -2.72 25.73 45.55
CA SER A 291 -1.65 25.59 46.55
C SER A 291 -2.00 26.00 47.99
N GLY A 292 -3.26 26.34 48.30
CA GLY A 292 -3.60 26.95 49.60
C GLY A 292 -4.93 26.47 50.21
N PRO A 293 -5.01 26.34 51.55
CA PRO A 293 -6.26 26.15 52.28
C PRO A 293 -6.90 27.48 52.74
N GLU A 294 -8.23 27.49 52.77
CA GLU A 294 -9.15 28.43 53.44
C GLU A 294 -9.17 29.94 53.09
N ASN A 295 -10.37 30.51 53.30
CA ASN A 295 -10.82 31.82 52.86
C ASN A 295 -10.05 33.01 53.48
N LYS A 296 -9.57 33.93 52.62
CA LYS A 296 -9.72 35.41 52.74
C LYS A 296 -9.01 36.17 51.61
N LEU A 297 -9.75 36.66 50.61
CA LEU A 297 -9.52 37.97 49.99
C LEU A 297 -10.71 38.41 49.10
N VAL A 298 -11.82 38.81 49.74
CA VAL A 298 -12.94 39.47 49.05
C VAL A 298 -12.66 40.97 49.02
N GLU A 299 -12.08 41.46 47.93
CA GLU A 299 -12.02 42.91 47.66
C GLU A 299 -11.81 43.22 46.16
N ASN A 300 -10.84 42.56 45.51
CA ASN A 300 -10.56 42.78 44.08
C ASN A 300 -11.73 42.38 43.14
N THR A 301 -12.62 41.48 43.56
CA THR A 301 -13.79 41.06 42.78
C THR A 301 -14.78 42.22 42.53
N ILE A 302 -14.92 43.13 43.49
CA ILE A 302 -15.85 44.27 43.43
C ILE A 302 -15.42 45.27 42.34
N LEU A 303 -14.11 45.41 42.09
CA LEU A 303 -13.61 46.32 41.07
C LEU A 303 -13.97 45.84 39.64
N SER A 304 -13.87 44.54 39.37
CA SER A 304 -14.26 43.99 38.05
C SER A 304 -15.78 44.04 37.82
N ILE A 305 -16.58 43.93 38.87
CA ILE A 305 -18.05 44.09 38.79
C ILE A 305 -18.39 45.55 38.52
N LYS A 306 -17.75 46.52 39.19
CA LYS A 306 -17.91 47.95 38.88
C LYS A 306 -17.49 48.29 37.44
N GLN A 307 -16.41 47.69 36.92
CA GLN A 307 -16.02 47.84 35.51
C GLN A 307 -17.04 47.25 34.53
N LYS A 308 -17.59 46.05 34.81
CA LYS A 308 -18.66 45.45 33.99
C LYS A 308 -19.93 46.29 33.99
N ILE A 309 -20.32 46.87 35.13
CA ILE A 309 -21.47 47.78 35.23
C ILE A 309 -21.18 49.10 34.49
N PHE A 310 -19.97 49.66 34.60
CA PHE A 310 -19.58 50.86 33.86
C PHE A 310 -19.62 50.66 32.33
N LEU A 311 -19.20 49.48 31.84
CA LEU A 311 -19.23 49.09 30.43
C LEU A 311 -20.58 48.58 29.92
N ALA A 312 -21.55 48.33 30.81
CA ALA A 312 -22.93 47.98 30.43
C ALA A 312 -23.73 49.21 29.98
N VAL A 313 -23.31 50.42 30.35
CA VAL A 313 -23.94 51.68 29.91
C VAL A 313 -23.44 52.03 28.50
N SER A 314 -24.33 51.98 27.51
CA SER A 314 -24.00 52.26 26.09
C SER A 314 -23.30 53.60 25.86
N LYS A 315 -23.68 54.62 26.63
CA LYS A 315 -23.05 55.96 26.61
C LYS A 315 -21.55 55.92 26.97
N ASN A 316 -21.17 55.08 27.93
CA ASN A 316 -19.77 54.89 28.33
C ASN A 316 -19.00 54.04 27.31
N LYS A 317 -19.64 53.03 26.68
CA LYS A 317 -19.07 52.30 25.53
C LYS A 317 -18.70 53.25 24.39
N LYS A 318 -19.63 54.12 23.95
CA LYS A 318 -19.37 55.10 22.89
C LYS A 318 -18.19 56.02 23.23
N GLN A 319 -18.12 56.52 24.48
CA GLN A 319 -17.04 57.41 24.92
C GLN A 319 -15.67 56.71 24.98
N LEU A 320 -15.63 55.43 25.40
CA LEU A 320 -14.40 54.62 25.39
C LEU A 320 -13.92 54.30 23.97
N ILE A 321 -14.84 53.99 23.05
CA ILE A 321 -14.53 53.76 21.63
C ILE A 321 -13.96 55.04 20.99
N GLN A 322 -14.53 56.21 21.27
CA GLN A 322 -13.99 57.50 20.79
C GLN A 322 -12.56 57.76 21.30
N LEU A 323 -12.28 57.49 22.58
CA LEU A 323 -10.92 57.63 23.15
C LEU A 323 -9.92 56.64 22.53
N LEU A 324 -10.32 55.40 22.30
CA LEU A 324 -9.49 54.39 21.62
C LEU A 324 -9.19 54.80 20.17
N CYS A 325 -10.19 55.25 19.42
CA CYS A 325 -9.99 55.76 18.05
C CYS A 325 -9.05 56.98 18.02
N ALA A 326 -9.17 57.91 18.98
CA ALA A 326 -8.29 59.07 19.08
C ALA A 326 -6.81 58.69 19.31
N GLU A 327 -6.55 57.73 20.19
CA GLU A 327 -5.17 57.30 20.52
C GLU A 327 -4.56 56.39 19.43
N LEU A 328 -5.38 55.58 18.74
CA LEU A 328 -4.97 54.83 17.56
C LEU A 328 -4.67 55.75 16.37
N ASN A 329 -5.49 56.79 16.15
CA ASN A 329 -5.24 57.81 15.12
C ASN A 329 -3.94 58.60 15.41
N LYS A 330 -3.66 58.97 16.67
CA LYS A 330 -2.36 59.55 17.07
C LYS A 330 -1.18 58.61 16.79
N SER A 331 -1.40 57.30 16.90
CA SER A 331 -0.41 56.26 16.64
C SER A 331 -0.26 55.90 15.15
N GLY A 332 -0.90 56.66 14.26
CA GLY A 332 -0.80 56.50 12.79
C GLY A 332 -1.79 55.50 12.16
N TYR A 333 -2.65 54.85 12.95
CA TYR A 333 -3.64 53.90 12.44
C TYR A 333 -4.95 54.62 12.14
N ARG A 334 -5.39 54.64 10.87
CA ARG A 334 -6.72 55.16 10.52
C ARG A 334 -7.81 54.26 11.10
N THR A 335 -8.65 54.82 11.96
CA THR A 335 -9.82 54.15 12.53
C THR A 335 -11.11 54.70 11.93
N LYS A 336 -12.09 53.82 11.68
CA LYS A 336 -13.45 54.19 11.24
C LYS A 336 -14.45 53.44 12.11
N VAL A 337 -15.33 54.16 12.78
CA VAL A 337 -16.41 53.57 13.58
C VAL A 337 -17.51 53.13 12.62
N ALA A 338 -17.99 51.89 12.75
CA ALA A 338 -19.14 51.40 11.99
C ALA A 338 -20.44 51.99 12.56
N ASP A 339 -21.45 52.17 11.69
CA ASP A 339 -22.75 52.69 12.12
C ASP A 339 -23.47 51.78 13.12
N GLU A 340 -24.44 52.36 13.82
CA GLU A 340 -24.91 51.91 15.13
C GLU A 340 -25.59 50.53 15.10
N ASP A 341 -24.83 49.49 15.47
CA ASP A 341 -25.24 48.34 16.33
C ASP A 341 -24.19 47.21 16.40
N ALA A 342 -23.02 47.35 15.74
CA ALA A 342 -21.94 46.36 15.82
C ALA A 342 -21.04 46.53 17.08
N ASP A 343 -20.95 45.48 17.91
CA ASP A 343 -20.02 45.36 19.05
C ASP A 343 -18.53 45.17 18.63
N VAL A 344 -18.15 45.59 17.41
CA VAL A 344 -16.86 45.25 16.76
C VAL A 344 -16.09 46.52 16.35
N LEU A 345 -14.87 46.66 16.87
CA LEU A 345 -13.92 47.69 16.44
C LEU A 345 -13.12 47.18 15.23
N ILE A 346 -13.42 47.69 14.03
CA ILE A 346 -12.66 47.34 12.82
C ILE A 346 -11.36 48.14 12.79
N VAL A 347 -10.25 47.49 13.15
CA VAL A 347 -8.90 48.02 12.93
C VAL A 347 -8.44 47.56 11.54
N GLN A 348 -8.35 48.50 10.60
CA GLN A 348 -7.95 48.22 9.22
C GLN A 348 -6.42 48.04 9.15
N THR A 349 -5.91 46.87 9.55
CA THR A 349 -4.52 46.48 9.24
C THR A 349 -4.39 46.21 7.75
N ALA A 350 -3.37 46.78 7.13
CA ALA A 350 -3.23 46.83 5.67
C ALA A 350 -3.34 45.46 5.01
N LEU A 351 -4.35 45.31 4.15
CA LEU A 351 -4.33 44.35 3.05
C LEU A 351 -3.18 44.76 2.13
N HIS A 352 -2.09 43.99 2.12
CA HIS A 352 -1.09 44.13 1.08
C HIS A 352 -1.61 43.45 -0.19
N GLU A 353 -2.32 44.23 -1.00
CA GLU A 353 -2.58 43.89 -2.40
C GLU A 353 -1.24 43.87 -3.14
N HIS A 354 -0.63 42.68 -3.24
CA HIS A 354 0.33 42.39 -4.29
C HIS A 354 -0.35 41.52 -5.35
N THR A 355 -0.90 42.22 -6.34
CA THR A 355 -1.40 41.69 -7.59
C THR A 355 -0.29 40.91 -8.32
N TYR A 356 -0.51 39.59 -8.43
CA TYR A 356 0.00 38.80 -9.54
C TYR A 356 -1.21 38.12 -10.19
N GLU A 357 -1.35 38.28 -11.50
CA GLU A 357 -2.51 37.83 -12.28
C GLU A 357 -2.59 36.31 -12.41
N THR A 358 -3.05 35.64 -11.36
CA THR A 358 -3.69 34.32 -11.45
C THR A 358 -4.85 34.27 -10.46
N ASN A 359 -6.08 34.07 -10.96
CA ASN A 359 -7.27 33.90 -10.12
C ASN A 359 -7.18 32.60 -9.29
N LYS A 360 -6.56 32.67 -8.11
CA LYS A 360 -6.50 31.61 -7.09
C LYS A 360 -6.57 32.21 -5.70
N THR A 361 -7.77 32.19 -5.12
CA THR A 361 -8.10 32.85 -3.85
C THR A 361 -7.65 32.03 -2.64
N ILE A 362 -6.37 32.14 -2.25
CA ILE A 362 -5.91 31.63 -0.96
C ILE A 362 -6.35 32.59 0.13
N VAL A 363 -7.20 32.13 1.06
CA VAL A 363 -7.65 32.94 2.20
C VAL A 363 -6.92 32.48 3.45
N ILE A 364 -6.28 33.40 4.18
CA ILE A 364 -5.53 33.08 5.40
C ILE A 364 -6.05 33.92 6.57
N ILE A 365 -6.40 33.25 7.66
CA ILE A 365 -6.91 33.86 8.89
C ILE A 365 -5.94 33.54 10.03
N GLY A 366 -5.05 34.49 10.36
CA GLY A 366 -4.12 34.37 11.47
C GLY A 366 -2.87 35.25 11.34
N VAL A 367 -1.94 35.13 12.29
CA VAL A 367 -0.67 35.88 12.25
C VAL A 367 0.41 35.05 11.55
N LEU A 368 0.62 35.36 10.27
CA LEU A 368 1.76 34.88 9.51
C LEU A 368 3.04 35.61 9.93
N SER A 369 4.17 34.91 9.83
CA SER A 369 5.50 35.40 10.24
C SER A 369 6.54 35.29 9.12
N HIS A 370 6.24 34.50 8.08
CA HIS A 370 7.00 34.40 6.85
C HIS A 370 6.21 33.64 5.78
N GLU A 371 6.41 34.00 4.52
CA GLU A 371 5.90 33.31 3.34
C GLU A 371 7.03 33.18 2.32
N SER A 372 7.08 32.05 1.61
CA SER A 372 7.94 31.89 0.43
C SER A 372 7.32 30.88 -0.53
N PHE A 373 7.75 30.89 -1.79
CA PHE A 373 7.25 29.98 -2.82
C PHE A 373 8.39 29.40 -3.66
N LEU A 374 8.07 28.32 -4.37
CA LEU A 374 8.87 27.72 -5.42
C LEU A 374 8.01 27.62 -6.67
N SER A 375 8.52 28.08 -7.81
CA SER A 375 7.97 27.80 -9.14
C SER A 375 9.09 27.25 -10.01
N THR A 376 8.98 25.99 -10.45
CA THR A 376 10.05 25.27 -11.14
C THR A 376 9.52 24.12 -11.99
N THR A 377 10.40 23.50 -12.79
CA THR A 377 10.13 22.23 -13.48
C THR A 377 10.64 21.06 -12.63
N ALA A 378 9.76 20.13 -12.29
CA ALA A 378 10.08 18.82 -11.73
C ALA A 378 10.05 17.75 -12.84
N PRO A 379 11.06 16.86 -12.95
CA PRO A 379 11.08 15.81 -13.97
C PRO A 379 10.02 14.71 -13.77
N GLY A 380 9.43 14.60 -12.58
CA GLY A 380 8.34 13.67 -12.29
C GLY A 380 7.92 13.67 -10.83
N LEU A 381 6.72 13.14 -10.56
CA LEU A 381 6.11 13.14 -9.21
C LEU A 381 6.96 12.44 -8.13
N HIS A 382 7.75 11.43 -8.53
CA HIS A 382 8.66 10.71 -7.65
C HIS A 382 9.86 11.54 -7.17
N LEU A 383 10.22 12.65 -7.85
CA LEU A 383 11.34 13.54 -7.51
C LEU A 383 10.90 14.89 -6.90
N LEU A 384 9.63 15.05 -6.55
CA LEU A 384 9.11 16.31 -5.99
C LEU A 384 9.81 16.71 -4.69
N LYS A 385 10.09 15.72 -3.83
CA LYS A 385 10.80 15.94 -2.55
C LYS A 385 12.19 16.49 -2.79
N GLU A 386 12.95 15.87 -3.69
CA GLU A 386 14.32 16.22 -4.04
C GLU A 386 14.36 17.60 -4.74
N THR A 387 13.39 17.86 -5.62
CA THR A 387 13.19 19.16 -6.28
C THR A 387 12.96 20.27 -5.25
N VAL A 388 12.00 20.10 -4.33
CA VAL A 388 11.70 21.07 -3.26
C VAL A 388 12.91 21.26 -2.34
N ILE A 389 13.53 20.17 -1.84
CA ILE A 389 14.69 20.24 -0.94
C ILE A 389 15.87 20.96 -1.61
N SER A 390 16.12 20.71 -2.89
CA SER A 390 17.19 21.38 -3.65
C SER A 390 16.98 22.89 -3.80
N SER A 391 15.74 23.38 -3.70
CA SER A 391 15.41 24.80 -3.77
C SER A 391 15.60 25.55 -2.44
N LEU A 392 15.71 24.83 -1.32
CA LEU A 392 15.70 25.44 0.02
C LEU A 392 16.94 26.31 0.25
N ARG A 393 16.71 27.54 0.74
CA ARG A 393 17.76 28.53 1.02
C ARG A 393 17.63 29.04 2.45
N LEU A 394 18.74 29.51 3.01
CA LEU A 394 18.73 30.27 4.26
C LEU A 394 18.55 31.76 3.93
N ALA A 395 17.38 32.30 4.24
CA ALA A 395 17.10 33.73 4.15
C ALA A 395 17.08 34.39 5.54
N GLN A 396 17.24 35.70 5.56
CA GLN A 396 17.28 36.49 6.79
C GLN A 396 16.71 37.88 6.51
N ASP A 397 15.55 38.18 7.09
CA ASP A 397 14.79 39.41 6.78
C ASP A 397 15.54 40.70 7.14
N ASN A 398 16.37 40.66 8.20
CA ASN A 398 17.34 41.69 8.55
C ASN A 398 18.46 41.11 9.43
N PRO A 399 19.62 41.80 9.60
CA PRO A 399 20.78 41.25 10.32
C PRO A 399 20.53 40.81 11.78
N LYS A 400 19.47 41.31 12.43
CA LYS A 400 19.10 40.97 13.82
C LYS A 400 18.06 39.84 13.91
N SER A 401 17.36 39.53 12.82
CA SER A 401 16.37 38.45 12.75
C SER A 401 17.03 37.06 12.65
N PRO A 402 16.41 36.00 13.19
CA PRO A 402 16.89 34.64 13.01
C PRO A 402 16.85 34.24 11.52
N ARG A 403 17.85 33.47 11.07
CA ARG A 403 17.84 32.87 9.73
C ARG A 403 16.70 31.85 9.62
N LYS A 404 15.94 31.92 8.53
CA LYS A 404 14.82 31.04 8.21
C LYS A 404 15.19 30.17 7.00
N ILE A 405 14.65 28.95 6.96
CA ILE A 405 14.71 28.11 5.75
C ILE A 405 13.49 28.47 4.90
N VAL A 406 13.73 28.82 3.64
CA VAL A 406 12.73 29.35 2.70
C VAL A 406 12.82 28.65 1.34
N LEU A 407 11.75 28.67 0.57
CA LEU A 407 11.74 28.18 -0.81
C LEU A 407 12.50 29.10 -1.77
N GLY A 408 12.99 28.53 -2.88
CA GLY A 408 13.95 29.17 -3.77
C GLY A 408 13.42 30.26 -4.72
N GLY A 409 12.14 30.60 -4.69
CA GLY A 409 11.49 31.53 -5.64
C GLY A 409 11.23 30.88 -7.00
N GLN A 410 11.26 31.68 -8.07
CA GLN A 410 11.15 31.19 -9.43
C GLN A 410 12.51 30.65 -9.91
N LEU A 411 12.56 29.36 -10.29
CA LEU A 411 13.72 28.69 -10.85
C LEU A 411 13.39 28.26 -12.28
N GLN A 412 13.91 29.00 -13.27
CA GLN A 412 13.68 28.69 -14.69
C GLN A 412 14.53 27.48 -15.11
N ALA A 413 13.89 26.48 -15.70
CA ALA A 413 14.57 25.37 -16.38
C ALA A 413 14.72 25.66 -17.88
N PHE A 414 15.77 25.09 -18.48
CA PHE A 414 16.11 25.23 -19.90
C PHE A 414 16.39 23.86 -20.51
N ASN A 415 16.00 23.66 -21.77
CA ASN A 415 16.38 22.51 -22.59
C ASN A 415 17.07 23.03 -23.86
N GLY A 416 18.41 23.05 -23.85
CA GLY A 416 19.17 23.91 -24.78
C GLY A 416 18.79 25.37 -24.57
N ASP A 417 18.48 26.09 -25.66
CA ASP A 417 18.05 27.48 -25.62
C ASP A 417 16.56 27.68 -25.28
N GLN A 418 15.75 26.62 -25.26
CA GLN A 418 14.32 26.72 -24.97
C GLN A 418 14.05 26.78 -23.46
N LYS A 419 13.30 27.79 -23.03
CA LYS A 419 12.71 27.85 -21.68
C LYS A 419 11.65 26.76 -21.53
N ILE A 420 11.69 26.06 -20.40
CA ILE A 420 10.64 25.12 -20.02
C ILE A 420 9.70 25.83 -19.04
N ASP A 421 8.39 25.68 -19.23
CA ASP A 421 7.39 26.19 -18.29
C ASP A 421 7.39 25.40 -16.97
N PRO A 422 7.11 26.06 -15.83
CA PRO A 422 7.06 25.40 -14.53
C PRO A 422 5.83 24.49 -14.43
N ASN A 423 6.07 23.23 -14.03
CA ASN A 423 5.01 22.25 -13.76
C ASN A 423 4.85 21.93 -12.26
N LEU A 424 5.66 22.55 -11.40
CA LEU A 424 5.59 22.46 -9.94
C LEU A 424 5.52 23.86 -9.33
N VAL A 425 4.48 24.08 -8.52
CA VAL A 425 4.38 25.21 -7.59
C VAL A 425 4.30 24.66 -6.17
N ALA A 426 5.12 25.18 -5.26
CA ALA A 426 5.02 24.91 -3.83
C ALA A 426 4.99 26.23 -3.05
N ILE A 427 4.19 26.29 -2.00
CA ILE A 427 4.02 27.48 -1.15
C ILE A 427 4.32 27.08 0.29
N GLN A 428 5.19 27.84 0.97
CA GLN A 428 5.58 27.65 2.35
C GLN A 428 5.06 28.82 3.19
N LEU A 429 4.08 28.55 4.04
CA LEU A 429 3.48 29.49 4.97
C LEU A 429 3.96 29.18 6.39
N THR A 430 4.46 30.18 7.12
CA THR A 430 4.95 30.04 8.49
C THR A 430 4.22 30.99 9.42
N GLY A 431 3.25 30.48 10.19
CA GLY A 431 2.43 31.27 11.13
C GLY A 431 2.56 30.82 12.59
N LYS A 432 2.02 31.64 13.51
CA LYS A 432 1.78 31.23 14.90
C LYS A 432 0.39 30.60 15.01
N VAL A 433 0.29 29.42 15.62
CA VAL A 433 -1.01 28.80 15.89
C VAL A 433 -1.76 29.50 17.05
N PRO A 434 -3.09 29.57 17.02
CA PRO A 434 -3.98 29.08 15.95
C PRO A 434 -3.97 29.99 14.70
N PHE A 435 -4.07 29.37 13.53
CA PHE A 435 -4.35 30.02 12.25
C PHE A 435 -5.15 29.04 11.37
N THR A 436 -5.90 29.58 10.41
CA THR A 436 -6.67 28.82 9.40
C THR A 436 -6.22 29.25 8.00
N ILE A 437 -6.20 28.31 7.05
CA ILE A 437 -5.92 28.56 5.63
C ILE A 437 -6.97 27.81 4.82
N ASP A 438 -7.64 28.51 3.91
CA ASP A 438 -8.48 27.91 2.88
C ASP A 438 -7.73 27.94 1.54
N ILE A 439 -7.76 26.80 0.84
CA ILE A 439 -7.19 26.64 -0.50
C ILE A 439 -8.33 26.15 -1.40
N SER A 440 -9.02 27.06 -2.08
CA SER A 440 -10.08 26.70 -3.03
C SER A 440 -9.50 26.25 -4.37
N TYR A 441 -10.19 25.32 -5.01
CA TYR A 441 -10.03 25.00 -6.43
C TYR A 441 -11.36 25.28 -7.12
N GLU A 442 -11.34 26.16 -8.11
CA GLU A 442 -12.53 26.57 -8.85
C GLU A 442 -12.37 26.15 -10.31
N SER A 443 -13.36 25.42 -10.83
CA SER A 443 -13.44 25.12 -12.26
C SER A 443 -14.02 26.34 -12.98
N GLY A 444 -13.42 26.75 -14.09
CA GLY A 444 -13.82 27.94 -14.86
C GLY A 444 -15.24 27.93 -15.45
N PHE A 445 -15.99 26.84 -15.26
CA PHE A 445 -17.40 26.70 -15.65
C PHE A 445 -18.38 26.89 -14.48
N ASN A 446 -17.92 27.05 -13.23
CA ASN A 446 -18.80 27.12 -12.07
C ASN A 446 -19.30 28.56 -11.83
N THR A 447 -20.63 28.73 -11.76
CA THR A 447 -21.30 30.01 -11.47
C THR A 447 -21.75 30.12 -10.00
N GLN A 448 -21.35 29.19 -9.15
CA GLN A 448 -21.66 29.20 -7.71
C GLN A 448 -20.65 30.04 -6.92
N GLU A 449 -21.06 30.50 -5.74
CA GLU A 449 -20.18 31.21 -4.80
C GLU A 449 -18.99 30.33 -4.36
N SER A 450 -17.82 30.95 -4.17
CA SER A 450 -16.60 30.27 -3.73
C SER A 450 -16.78 29.61 -2.36
N LEU A 451 -16.53 28.29 -2.27
CA LEU A 451 -16.62 27.53 -1.04
C LEU A 451 -15.40 27.80 -0.13
N ASN A 452 -15.43 28.92 0.61
CA ASN A 452 -14.41 29.32 1.57
C ASN A 452 -15.03 29.85 2.89
N GLY A 453 -14.20 30.06 3.91
CA GLY A 453 -14.58 30.66 5.20
C GLY A 453 -15.77 29.98 5.87
N ASN A 454 -16.80 30.78 6.16
CA ASN A 454 -18.03 30.30 6.81
C ASN A 454 -18.80 29.31 5.93
N ALA A 455 -18.92 29.57 4.62
CA ALA A 455 -19.62 28.68 3.69
C ALA A 455 -18.98 27.30 3.62
N TYR A 456 -17.64 27.23 3.59
CA TYR A 456 -16.92 25.96 3.74
C TYR A 456 -17.16 25.29 5.11
N THR A 457 -17.15 26.07 6.19
CA THR A 457 -17.31 25.54 7.56
C THR A 457 -18.71 24.94 7.78
N GLU A 458 -19.76 25.60 7.30
CA GLU A 458 -21.14 25.12 7.37
C GLU A 458 -21.35 23.85 6.55
N GLU A 459 -20.84 23.81 5.32
CA GLU A 459 -20.94 22.63 4.45
C GLU A 459 -20.11 21.45 4.99
N LEU A 460 -18.94 21.72 5.60
CA LEU A 460 -18.10 20.71 6.26
C LEU A 460 -18.82 20.05 7.45
N GLU A 461 -19.45 20.81 8.35
CA GLU A 461 -20.18 20.25 9.49
C GLU A 461 -21.42 19.47 9.05
N LYS A 462 -22.12 19.94 8.00
CA LYS A 462 -23.21 19.21 7.35
C LYS A 462 -22.74 17.85 6.79
N TYR A 463 -21.58 17.78 6.13
CA TYR A 463 -21.01 16.49 5.67
C TYR A 463 -20.50 15.62 6.83
N ARG A 464 -19.97 16.20 7.91
CA ARG A 464 -19.60 15.45 9.14
C ARG A 464 -20.81 14.79 9.78
N SER A 465 -21.93 15.50 9.96
CA SER A 465 -23.18 14.90 10.46
C SER A 465 -23.64 13.76 9.56
N LYS A 466 -23.76 14.01 8.24
CA LYS A 466 -24.15 12.98 7.26
C LYS A 466 -23.27 11.73 7.33
N PHE A 467 -21.96 11.88 7.56
CA PHE A 467 -21.04 10.75 7.73
C PHE A 467 -21.39 9.94 8.99
N VAL A 468 -21.53 10.59 10.14
CA VAL A 468 -21.86 9.92 11.42
C VAL A 468 -23.23 9.24 11.34
N ASP A 469 -24.23 9.92 10.77
CA ASP A 469 -25.59 9.40 10.59
C ASP A 469 -25.61 8.17 9.67
N LYS A 470 -24.86 8.22 8.54
CA LYS A 470 -24.69 7.07 7.65
C LYS A 470 -23.92 5.95 8.34
N PHE A 471 -22.86 6.26 9.10
CA PHE A 471 -22.05 5.27 9.80
C PHE A 471 -22.86 4.47 10.81
N GLU A 472 -23.62 5.13 11.68
CA GLU A 472 -24.48 4.43 12.63
C GLU A 472 -25.61 3.67 11.92
N LYS A 473 -26.20 4.21 10.85
CA LYS A 473 -27.19 3.47 10.04
C LYS A 473 -26.60 2.19 9.43
N THR A 474 -25.34 2.21 9.00
CA THR A 474 -24.66 1.09 8.33
C THR A 474 -24.17 0.01 9.31
N PHE A 475 -23.56 0.40 10.43
CA PHE A 475 -22.89 -0.55 11.35
C PHE A 475 -23.58 -0.71 12.72
N LYS A 476 -24.49 0.21 13.10
CA LYS A 476 -25.35 0.12 14.29
C LYS A 476 -24.58 -0.06 15.60
N LEU A 477 -23.40 0.55 15.72
CA LEU A 477 -22.50 0.31 16.84
C LEU A 477 -23.02 0.92 18.15
N LYS A 478 -23.61 2.12 18.10
CA LYS A 478 -24.27 2.74 19.25
C LYS A 478 -25.50 1.92 19.66
N GLN A 479 -26.29 1.44 18.71
CA GLN A 479 -27.42 0.53 18.99
C GLN A 479 -26.95 -0.78 19.66
N LYS A 480 -25.77 -1.30 19.28
CA LYS A 480 -25.13 -2.49 19.88
C LYS A 480 -24.42 -2.25 21.21
N GLY A 481 -24.48 -1.03 21.76
CA GLY A 481 -23.92 -0.70 23.07
C GLY A 481 -22.41 -0.42 23.10
N TYR A 482 -21.77 -0.26 21.93
CA TYR A 482 -20.35 0.12 21.87
C TYR A 482 -20.10 1.51 22.44
N GLN A 483 -18.96 1.65 23.10
CA GLN A 483 -18.58 2.90 23.75
C GLN A 483 -18.14 3.94 22.71
N PRO A 484 -18.27 5.26 23.00
CA PRO A 484 -17.86 6.32 22.07
C PRO A 484 -16.39 6.24 21.62
N ARG A 485 -15.52 5.59 22.42
CA ARG A 485 -14.13 5.29 22.06
C ARG A 485 -14.05 4.26 20.92
N GLU A 486 -14.80 3.17 21.02
CA GLU A 486 -14.81 2.07 20.06
C GLU A 486 -15.47 2.50 18.74
N ILE A 487 -16.52 3.32 18.82
CA ILE A 487 -17.18 3.92 17.65
C ILE A 487 -16.20 4.84 16.90
N LYS A 488 -15.51 5.76 17.60
CA LYS A 488 -14.49 6.64 16.99
C LYS A 488 -13.32 5.87 16.36
N PHE A 489 -12.93 4.74 16.95
CA PHE A 489 -11.96 3.85 16.33
C PHE A 489 -12.48 3.29 15.01
N ALA A 490 -13.72 2.79 14.99
CA ALA A 490 -14.32 2.18 13.80
C ALA A 490 -14.57 3.21 12.67
N GLU A 491 -15.01 4.42 13.01
CA GLU A 491 -15.09 5.57 12.10
C GLU A 491 -13.73 5.88 11.47
N ALA A 492 -12.66 5.92 12.28
CA ALA A 492 -11.30 6.16 11.80
C ALA A 492 -10.75 5.00 10.94
N ALA A 493 -11.05 3.75 11.29
CA ALA A 493 -10.67 2.56 10.53
C ALA A 493 -11.28 2.57 9.12
N LEU A 494 -12.60 2.80 9.02
CA LEU A 494 -13.30 2.95 7.75
C LEU A 494 -12.81 4.16 6.96
N SER A 495 -12.65 5.32 7.61
CA SER A 495 -12.21 6.55 6.94
C SER A 495 -10.82 6.41 6.32
N ASN A 496 -9.92 5.63 6.93
CA ASN A 496 -8.59 5.35 6.36
C ASN A 496 -8.60 4.25 5.30
N MET A 497 -9.56 3.31 5.32
CA MET A 497 -9.81 2.37 4.21
C MET A 497 -10.29 3.13 2.96
N ILE A 498 -11.38 3.90 3.10
CA ILE A 498 -11.94 4.70 1.99
C ILE A 498 -10.93 5.77 1.52
N GLY A 499 -10.27 6.46 2.46
CA GLY A 499 -9.14 7.34 2.19
C GLY A 499 -7.82 6.62 1.86
N GLY A 500 -7.85 5.31 1.60
CA GLY A 500 -6.78 4.54 0.98
C GLY A 500 -7.03 4.28 -0.50
N ILE A 501 -8.26 4.47 -0.97
CA ILE A 501 -8.63 4.29 -2.38
C ILE A 501 -7.94 5.37 -3.23
N GLY A 502 -7.25 4.92 -4.27
CA GLY A 502 -6.45 5.75 -5.17
C GLY A 502 -6.70 5.43 -6.65
N TYR A 503 -6.21 6.31 -7.52
CA TYR A 503 -6.28 6.16 -8.97
C TYR A 503 -4.89 6.13 -9.61
N PHE A 504 -4.55 4.97 -10.15
CA PHE A 504 -3.27 4.64 -10.77
C PHE A 504 -3.42 4.56 -12.29
N TYR A 505 -2.35 4.86 -13.04
CA TYR A 505 -2.37 4.77 -14.50
C TYR A 505 -0.97 4.44 -15.01
N GLY A 506 -0.83 3.39 -15.80
CA GLY A 506 0.46 2.92 -16.29
C GLY A 506 0.39 1.55 -16.96
N SER A 507 1.54 0.92 -17.11
CA SER A 507 1.70 -0.44 -17.67
C SER A 507 2.38 -1.33 -16.65
N SER A 508 1.81 -2.49 -16.37
CA SER A 508 2.48 -3.56 -15.61
C SER A 508 3.57 -4.21 -16.47
N ARG A 509 4.66 -4.67 -15.83
CA ARG A 509 5.75 -5.41 -16.49
C ARG A 509 5.54 -6.90 -16.25
N VAL A 510 5.48 -7.69 -17.32
CA VAL A 510 5.12 -9.11 -17.26
C VAL A 510 6.12 -10.00 -17.97
N GLN A 511 6.11 -11.28 -17.65
CA GLN A 511 6.87 -12.33 -18.34
C GLN A 511 5.98 -13.58 -18.45
N SER A 512 6.15 -14.35 -19.52
CA SER A 512 5.45 -15.62 -19.73
C SER A 512 6.42 -16.74 -20.07
N ASP A 513 5.92 -17.97 -20.14
CA ASP A 513 6.70 -19.11 -20.61
C ASP A 513 7.06 -19.00 -22.10
N TYR A 514 6.34 -18.17 -22.87
CA TYR A 514 6.56 -17.96 -24.32
C TYR A 514 7.56 -16.82 -24.60
N ILE A 515 7.67 -15.80 -23.72
CA ILE A 515 8.58 -14.67 -23.93
C ILE A 515 9.69 -14.67 -22.86
N LYS A 516 10.94 -14.85 -23.30
CA LYS A 516 12.11 -14.86 -22.41
C LYS A 516 12.32 -13.55 -21.67
N GLU A 517 12.13 -12.41 -22.35
CA GLU A 517 12.35 -11.08 -21.77
C GLU A 517 11.06 -10.45 -21.23
N PRO A 518 11.10 -9.73 -20.09
CA PRO A 518 9.89 -9.09 -19.56
C PRO A 518 9.40 -7.92 -20.42
N VAL A 519 8.13 -7.96 -20.81
CA VAL A 519 7.42 -7.01 -21.68
C VAL A 519 6.45 -6.11 -20.90
N TYR A 520 5.97 -5.03 -21.52
CA TYR A 520 4.98 -4.14 -20.93
C TYR A 520 3.56 -4.45 -21.43
N TYR A 521 2.61 -4.43 -20.50
CA TYR A 521 1.18 -4.40 -20.82
C TYR A 521 0.74 -3.06 -21.41
N TRP A 522 -0.46 -3.05 -21.99
CA TRP A 522 -1.12 -1.83 -22.43
C TRP A 522 -1.26 -0.85 -21.25
N ARG A 523 -1.32 0.45 -21.56
CA ARG A 523 -1.52 1.47 -20.52
C ARG A 523 -2.99 1.46 -20.08
N ALA A 524 -3.23 1.24 -18.80
CA ALA A 524 -4.56 1.14 -18.24
C ALA A 524 -4.69 1.89 -16.90
N PRO A 525 -5.91 2.36 -16.56
CA PRO A 525 -6.23 2.90 -15.25
C PRO A 525 -6.53 1.77 -14.25
N LEU A 526 -6.34 2.06 -12.97
CA LEU A 526 -6.82 1.23 -11.86
C LEU A 526 -7.34 2.13 -10.74
N TYR A 527 -8.60 1.95 -10.37
CA TYR A 527 -9.23 2.51 -9.19
C TYR A 527 -9.35 1.39 -8.15
N THR A 528 -8.69 1.53 -7.02
CA THR A 528 -8.48 0.43 -6.06
C THR A 528 -8.12 0.96 -4.68
N ALA A 529 -8.52 0.23 -3.63
CA ALA A 529 -7.95 0.37 -2.30
C ALA A 529 -6.48 -0.10 -2.27
N VAL A 530 -5.78 0.20 -1.19
CA VAL A 530 -4.37 -0.19 -1.01
C VAL A 530 -4.13 -0.73 0.39
N PRO A 531 -3.34 -1.79 0.59
CA PRO A 531 -3.17 -2.41 1.91
C PRO A 531 -2.56 -1.46 2.95
N SER A 532 -1.57 -0.66 2.51
CA SER A 532 -0.95 0.39 3.30
C SER A 532 -0.56 1.60 2.45
N ARG A 533 -1.12 2.77 2.76
CA ARG A 533 -0.81 4.06 2.09
C ARG A 533 0.68 4.44 2.14
N SER A 534 1.44 3.94 3.12
CA SER A 534 2.88 4.21 3.27
C SER A 534 3.76 3.19 2.54
N PHE A 535 3.58 1.91 2.85
CA PHE A 535 4.44 0.80 2.40
C PHE A 535 3.97 0.18 1.07
N PHE A 536 2.66 0.03 0.90
CA PHE A 536 2.04 -0.69 -0.20
C PHE A 536 1.00 0.16 -0.96
N PRO A 537 1.34 1.36 -1.49
CA PRO A 537 0.37 2.27 -2.13
C PRO A 537 0.09 1.86 -3.59
N ARG A 538 -0.42 0.65 -3.79
CA ARG A 538 -0.72 0.03 -5.09
C ARG A 538 -1.73 -1.11 -4.88
N GLY A 539 -2.39 -1.53 -5.96
CA GLY A 539 -3.36 -2.63 -5.91
C GLY A 539 -2.68 -4.00 -5.74
N PHE A 540 -3.24 -4.83 -4.86
CA PHE A 540 -2.91 -6.24 -4.68
C PHE A 540 -4.17 -7.08 -4.84
N LEU A 541 -4.12 -8.10 -5.70
CA LEU A 541 -5.32 -8.78 -6.22
C LEU A 541 -6.11 -9.51 -5.12
N TRP A 542 -5.42 -10.25 -4.24
CA TRP A 542 -6.11 -10.98 -3.16
C TRP A 542 -6.51 -10.09 -1.97
N ASP A 543 -5.73 -9.05 -1.65
CA ASP A 543 -6.08 -8.04 -0.65
C ASP A 543 -7.42 -7.36 -0.99
N GLU A 544 -7.66 -7.06 -2.27
CA GLU A 544 -8.81 -6.26 -2.69
C GLU A 544 -10.15 -6.93 -2.38
N GLY A 545 -10.27 -8.25 -2.51
CA GLY A 545 -11.50 -8.95 -2.09
C GLY A 545 -11.78 -8.82 -0.59
N PHE A 546 -10.73 -8.72 0.24
CA PHE A 546 -10.87 -8.41 1.67
C PHE A 546 -11.22 -6.95 1.92
N HIS A 547 -10.68 -6.01 1.15
CA HIS A 547 -11.11 -4.61 1.20
C HIS A 547 -12.60 -4.49 0.86
N GLY A 548 -13.04 -5.21 -0.18
CA GLY A 548 -14.37 -5.15 -0.74
C GLY A 548 -15.50 -5.62 0.18
N PHE A 549 -15.25 -6.49 1.16
CA PHE A 549 -16.26 -6.81 2.18
C PHE A 549 -16.72 -5.55 2.95
N LEU A 550 -15.78 -4.66 3.28
CA LEU A 550 -16.04 -3.43 4.03
C LEU A 550 -16.49 -2.29 3.10
N ILE A 551 -15.88 -2.18 1.92
CA ILE A 551 -16.24 -1.14 0.93
C ILE A 551 -17.68 -1.36 0.44
N SER A 552 -18.05 -2.57 0.01
CA SER A 552 -19.44 -2.88 -0.40
C SER A 552 -20.47 -2.58 0.69
N LYS A 553 -20.13 -2.82 1.97
CA LYS A 553 -21.02 -2.50 3.11
C LYS A 553 -21.25 -1.00 3.27
N TRP A 554 -20.28 -0.16 2.89
CA TRP A 554 -20.38 1.29 2.92
C TRP A 554 -20.96 1.90 1.63
N SER A 555 -20.59 1.36 0.48
CA SER A 555 -21.05 1.76 -0.85
C SER A 555 -20.83 0.61 -1.84
N LEU A 556 -21.92 -0.04 -2.25
CA LEU A 556 -21.89 -1.12 -3.24
C LEU A 556 -21.36 -0.63 -4.60
N ASP A 557 -21.72 0.59 -5.01
CA ASP A 557 -21.32 1.17 -6.30
C ASP A 557 -19.81 1.40 -6.38
N MET A 558 -19.18 1.83 -5.28
CA MET A 558 -17.71 1.97 -5.23
C MET A 558 -17.01 0.63 -5.36
N GLU A 559 -17.54 -0.44 -4.75
CA GLU A 559 -16.94 -1.77 -4.86
C GLU A 559 -17.08 -2.36 -6.27
N LEU A 560 -18.26 -2.21 -6.88
CA LEU A 560 -18.48 -2.69 -8.25
C LEU A 560 -17.63 -1.93 -9.27
N ASP A 561 -17.36 -0.63 -9.06
CA ASP A 561 -16.43 0.16 -9.87
C ASP A 561 -14.96 -0.25 -9.67
N ILE A 562 -14.54 -0.56 -8.44
CA ILE A 562 -13.23 -1.15 -8.14
C ILE A 562 -13.06 -2.51 -8.86
N MET A 563 -14.03 -3.42 -8.70
CA MET A 563 -14.03 -4.70 -9.43
C MET A 563 -13.94 -4.47 -10.94
N SER A 564 -14.73 -3.55 -11.48
CA SER A 564 -14.73 -3.22 -12.92
C SER A 564 -13.33 -2.81 -13.41
N HIS A 565 -12.62 -1.97 -12.66
CA HIS A 565 -11.25 -1.55 -12.99
C HIS A 565 -10.27 -2.73 -12.95
N TRP A 566 -10.36 -3.63 -11.95
CA TRP A 566 -9.50 -4.81 -11.87
C TRP A 566 -9.70 -5.79 -13.04
N PHE A 567 -10.95 -6.04 -13.44
CA PHE A 567 -11.26 -6.97 -14.53
C PHE A 567 -11.02 -6.38 -15.93
N ASP A 568 -10.93 -5.06 -16.07
CA ASP A 568 -10.43 -4.39 -17.29
C ASP A 568 -8.90 -4.48 -17.46
N LEU A 569 -8.14 -4.92 -16.44
CA LEU A 569 -6.69 -5.23 -16.53
C LEU A 569 -6.40 -6.67 -17.02
N MET A 570 -7.44 -7.45 -17.31
CA MET A 570 -7.32 -8.85 -17.72
C MET A 570 -6.79 -9.01 -19.15
N ASN A 571 -5.88 -9.97 -19.36
CA ASN A 571 -5.41 -10.35 -20.69
C ASN A 571 -6.35 -11.35 -21.38
N VAL A 572 -6.13 -11.62 -22.67
CA VAL A 572 -6.90 -12.59 -23.47
C VAL A 572 -6.77 -14.06 -23.03
N GLU A 573 -5.95 -14.36 -22.02
CA GLU A 573 -5.85 -15.69 -21.40
C GLU A 573 -6.78 -15.83 -20.17
N GLY A 574 -7.34 -14.72 -19.68
CA GLY A 574 -8.08 -14.68 -18.41
C GLY A 574 -7.22 -14.38 -17.18
N TRP A 575 -5.95 -14.00 -17.35
CA TRP A 575 -5.05 -13.70 -16.24
C TRP A 575 -5.05 -12.22 -15.85
N ILE A 576 -4.84 -11.96 -14.55
CA ILE A 576 -4.65 -10.63 -13.97
C ILE A 576 -3.38 -10.68 -13.10
N PRO A 577 -2.41 -9.77 -13.29
CA PRO A 577 -1.23 -9.69 -12.42
C PRO A 577 -1.59 -9.49 -10.93
N ARG A 578 -0.94 -10.24 -10.03
CA ARG A 578 -1.20 -10.20 -8.58
C ARG A 578 -0.93 -8.85 -7.93
N GLU A 579 -0.01 -8.07 -8.50
CA GLU A 579 0.47 -6.80 -7.94
C GLU A 579 0.56 -5.76 -9.06
N GLN A 580 -0.19 -4.66 -8.93
CA GLN A 580 -0.41 -3.68 -10.00
C GLN A 580 0.51 -2.48 -9.85
N ILE A 581 1.71 -2.60 -10.41
CA ILE A 581 2.81 -1.62 -10.28
C ILE A 581 2.71 -0.59 -11.42
N LEU A 582 1.64 0.21 -11.38
CA LEU A 582 1.27 1.10 -12.48
C LEU A 582 1.94 2.49 -12.34
N GLY A 583 2.99 2.70 -13.13
CA GLY A 583 3.68 3.98 -13.27
C GLY A 583 4.94 4.12 -12.41
N ILE A 584 5.74 5.15 -12.71
CA ILE A 584 7.10 5.33 -12.16
C ILE A 584 7.10 5.44 -10.64
N GLU A 585 6.05 5.99 -10.03
CA GLU A 585 5.94 6.13 -8.58
C GLU A 585 5.73 4.80 -7.84
N ALA A 586 4.99 3.88 -8.45
CA ALA A 586 4.81 2.53 -7.92
C ALA A 586 6.12 1.74 -8.10
N LEU A 587 6.75 1.84 -9.28
CA LEU A 587 8.05 1.21 -9.57
C LEU A 587 9.13 1.65 -8.59
N ALA A 588 9.24 2.95 -8.27
CA ALA A 588 10.22 3.49 -7.33
C ALA A 588 10.03 3.04 -5.87
N LYS A 589 8.98 2.28 -5.55
CA LYS A 589 8.71 1.69 -4.22
C LYS A 589 8.80 0.15 -4.20
N VAL A 590 9.16 -0.49 -5.31
CA VAL A 590 9.19 -1.95 -5.43
C VAL A 590 10.59 -2.42 -5.80
N PRO A 591 11.22 -3.31 -5.00
CA PRO A 591 12.48 -3.94 -5.38
C PRO A 591 12.38 -4.64 -6.74
N SER A 592 13.44 -4.54 -7.54
CA SER A 592 13.45 -4.92 -8.97
C SER A 592 12.95 -6.35 -9.24
N GLU A 593 13.22 -7.27 -8.32
CA GLU A 593 12.86 -8.69 -8.34
C GLU A 593 11.34 -8.94 -8.26
N PHE A 594 10.57 -8.01 -7.67
CA PHE A 594 9.11 -8.08 -7.56
C PHE A 594 8.39 -7.29 -8.66
N VAL A 595 9.11 -6.55 -9.52
CA VAL A 595 8.48 -5.74 -10.58
C VAL A 595 7.87 -6.63 -11.67
N VAL A 596 8.53 -7.73 -12.03
CA VAL A 596 8.11 -8.61 -13.14
C VAL A 596 7.06 -9.61 -12.66
N GLN A 597 5.84 -9.49 -13.19
CA GLN A 597 4.73 -10.40 -12.90
C GLN A 597 4.72 -11.58 -13.89
N LYS A 598 4.62 -12.83 -13.41
CA LYS A 598 4.63 -14.03 -14.26
C LYS A 598 3.22 -14.52 -14.56
N ASN A 599 2.86 -14.76 -15.82
CA ASN A 599 1.49 -15.17 -16.19
C ASN A 599 1.11 -16.61 -15.73
N THR A 600 2.07 -17.40 -15.24
CA THR A 600 1.83 -18.69 -14.57
C THR A 600 1.49 -18.54 -13.08
N ASN A 601 1.81 -17.40 -12.46
CA ASN A 601 1.62 -17.14 -11.05
C ASN A 601 0.19 -16.63 -10.78
N ALA A 602 -0.58 -17.40 -10.03
CA ALA A 602 -1.90 -17.05 -9.52
C ALA A 602 -1.84 -16.25 -8.20
N ASN A 603 -3.01 -15.86 -7.70
CA ASN A 603 -3.23 -15.31 -6.35
C ASN A 603 -4.60 -15.79 -5.83
N PRO A 604 -4.90 -15.83 -4.51
CA PRO A 604 -6.23 -16.21 -4.04
C PRO A 604 -7.35 -15.37 -4.70
N PRO A 605 -8.36 -16.00 -5.32
CA PRO A 605 -9.39 -15.29 -6.08
C PRO A 605 -10.48 -14.72 -5.16
N THR A 606 -10.08 -13.86 -4.22
CA THR A 606 -10.91 -13.37 -3.10
C THR A 606 -12.13 -12.57 -3.54
N PHE A 607 -12.10 -11.95 -4.73
CA PHE A 607 -13.28 -11.32 -5.33
C PHE A 607 -14.51 -12.24 -5.40
N PHE A 608 -14.33 -13.57 -5.52
CA PHE A 608 -15.49 -14.49 -5.45
C PHE A 608 -16.16 -14.52 -4.08
N LEU A 609 -15.43 -14.29 -2.97
CA LEU A 609 -16.05 -14.13 -1.65
C LEU A 609 -16.80 -12.81 -1.52
N THR A 610 -16.23 -11.75 -2.09
CA THR A 610 -16.84 -10.42 -2.11
C THR A 610 -18.14 -10.46 -2.91
N LEU A 611 -18.11 -11.08 -4.10
CA LEU A 611 -19.28 -11.33 -4.94
C LEU A 611 -20.31 -12.22 -4.23
N GLU A 612 -19.90 -13.31 -3.56
CA GLU A 612 -20.81 -14.13 -2.75
C GLU A 612 -21.51 -13.30 -1.66
N SER A 613 -20.75 -12.49 -0.92
CA SER A 613 -21.28 -11.59 0.12
C SER A 613 -22.11 -10.42 -0.43
N ILE A 614 -21.89 -10.03 -1.69
CA ILE A 614 -22.76 -9.07 -2.39
C ILE A 614 -24.10 -9.75 -2.75
N LEU A 615 -24.06 -10.96 -3.33
CA LEU A 615 -25.25 -11.73 -3.68
C LEU A 615 -26.09 -12.12 -2.45
N ASP A 616 -25.46 -12.39 -1.31
CA ASP A 616 -26.17 -12.71 -0.06
C ASP A 616 -26.88 -11.50 0.56
N ARG A 617 -26.35 -10.29 0.39
CA ARG A 617 -26.81 -9.08 1.10
C ARG A 617 -27.63 -8.12 0.24
N TYR A 618 -27.40 -8.12 -1.08
CA TYR A 618 -27.86 -7.07 -1.98
C TYR A 618 -28.65 -7.59 -3.20
N ASP A 619 -29.10 -8.86 -3.22
CA ASP A 619 -29.85 -9.46 -4.36
C ASP A 619 -30.94 -8.53 -4.93
N ASN A 620 -31.81 -7.98 -4.06
CA ASN A 620 -32.87 -7.03 -4.43
C ASN A 620 -32.36 -5.68 -4.98
N GLU A 621 -31.13 -5.30 -4.63
CA GLU A 621 -30.44 -4.07 -5.06
C GLU A 621 -29.59 -4.26 -6.34
N LEU A 622 -29.42 -5.49 -6.83
CA LEU A 622 -28.68 -5.80 -8.07
C LEU A 622 -29.57 -5.63 -9.31
N ASN A 623 -30.13 -4.42 -9.48
CA ASN A 623 -30.98 -4.04 -10.60
C ASN A 623 -30.40 -2.84 -11.36
N GLY A 624 -31.05 -2.43 -12.47
CA GLY A 624 -30.65 -1.24 -13.23
C GLY A 624 -29.20 -1.27 -13.72
N GLU A 625 -28.44 -0.20 -13.47
CA GLU A 625 -27.03 -0.11 -13.87
C GLU A 625 -26.12 -1.11 -13.14
N ARG A 626 -26.44 -1.50 -11.90
CA ARG A 626 -25.67 -2.54 -11.16
C ARG A 626 -25.80 -3.89 -11.85
N PHE A 627 -27.01 -4.26 -12.30
CA PHE A 627 -27.24 -5.47 -13.10
C PHE A 627 -26.44 -5.43 -14.41
N LYS A 628 -26.54 -4.34 -15.17
CA LYS A 628 -25.76 -4.15 -16.42
C LYS A 628 -24.25 -4.19 -16.21
N MET A 629 -23.75 -3.75 -15.06
CA MET A 629 -22.34 -3.85 -14.70
C MET A 629 -21.94 -5.29 -14.44
N LEU A 630 -22.77 -6.08 -13.73
CA LEU A 630 -22.57 -7.52 -13.58
C LEU A 630 -22.64 -8.27 -14.91
N GLU A 631 -23.54 -7.91 -15.83
CA GLU A 631 -23.58 -8.47 -17.19
C GLU A 631 -22.26 -8.24 -17.95
N ARG A 632 -21.68 -7.03 -17.87
CA ARG A 632 -20.37 -6.71 -18.49
C ARG A 632 -19.20 -7.41 -17.79
N LEU A 633 -19.30 -7.60 -16.48
CA LEU A 633 -18.26 -8.25 -15.67
C LEU A 633 -18.23 -9.78 -15.88
N TYR A 634 -19.40 -10.38 -16.15
CA TYR A 634 -19.57 -11.83 -16.17
C TYR A 634 -18.68 -12.57 -17.19
N PRO A 635 -18.53 -12.17 -18.47
CA PRO A 635 -17.60 -12.82 -19.41
C PRO A 635 -16.15 -12.84 -18.92
N ARG A 636 -15.70 -11.75 -18.27
CA ARG A 636 -14.37 -11.65 -17.68
C ARG A 636 -14.22 -12.58 -16.46
N LEU A 637 -15.24 -12.67 -15.60
CA LEU A 637 -15.29 -13.66 -14.51
C LEU A 637 -15.26 -15.12 -15.04
N GLN A 638 -15.95 -15.40 -16.16
CA GLN A 638 -15.89 -16.71 -16.82
C GLN A 638 -14.47 -17.03 -17.31
N ALA A 639 -13.78 -16.07 -17.92
CA ALA A 639 -12.40 -16.22 -18.38
C ALA A 639 -11.42 -16.42 -17.21
N TRP A 640 -11.56 -15.64 -16.14
CA TRP A 640 -10.75 -15.76 -14.93
C TRP A 640 -10.90 -17.14 -14.28
N PHE A 641 -12.15 -17.59 -14.08
CA PHE A 641 -12.42 -18.93 -13.56
C PHE A 641 -11.81 -20.03 -14.46
N ALA A 642 -11.97 -19.91 -15.78
CA ALA A 642 -11.40 -20.87 -16.73
C ALA A 642 -9.86 -20.88 -16.67
N TRP A 643 -9.23 -19.72 -16.53
CA TRP A 643 -7.78 -19.60 -16.38
C TRP A 643 -7.28 -20.31 -15.12
N PHE A 644 -7.93 -20.13 -13.96
CA PHE A 644 -7.58 -20.89 -12.75
C PHE A 644 -7.78 -22.40 -12.94
N ASN A 645 -8.95 -22.79 -13.44
CA ASN A 645 -9.36 -24.19 -13.57
C ASN A 645 -8.53 -24.98 -14.61
N THR A 646 -7.82 -24.29 -15.50
CA THR A 646 -6.88 -24.88 -16.47
C THR A 646 -5.44 -24.81 -15.99
N THR A 647 -4.93 -23.64 -15.58
CA THR A 647 -3.50 -23.43 -15.28
C THR A 647 -3.08 -23.96 -13.91
N GLN A 648 -3.95 -23.91 -12.91
CA GLN A 648 -3.64 -24.30 -11.52
C GLN A 648 -4.14 -25.70 -11.15
N LYS A 649 -4.67 -26.46 -12.12
CA LYS A 649 -5.12 -27.85 -11.94
C LYS A 649 -3.97 -28.76 -11.46
N GLY A 650 -4.26 -29.71 -10.58
CA GLY A 650 -3.32 -30.74 -10.11
C GLY A 650 -3.28 -31.97 -11.03
N THR A 651 -2.44 -32.96 -10.70
CA THR A 651 -2.25 -34.17 -11.52
C THR A 651 -3.39 -35.19 -11.41
N VAL A 652 -4.21 -35.12 -10.36
CA VAL A 652 -5.39 -36.00 -10.16
C VAL A 652 -6.71 -35.24 -10.27
N PRO A 653 -7.82 -35.90 -10.68
CA PRO A 653 -9.15 -35.26 -10.74
C PRO A 653 -9.54 -34.60 -9.42
N GLY A 654 -10.10 -33.39 -9.51
CA GLY A 654 -10.51 -32.58 -8.35
C GLY A 654 -9.37 -31.89 -7.58
N SER A 655 -8.10 -32.21 -7.83
CA SER A 655 -6.98 -31.53 -7.15
C SER A 655 -6.52 -30.25 -7.85
N TYR A 656 -5.94 -29.34 -7.07
CA TYR A 656 -5.34 -28.09 -7.53
C TYR A 656 -3.99 -27.86 -6.85
N ARG A 657 -3.10 -27.10 -7.51
CA ARG A 657 -1.74 -26.79 -7.05
C ARG A 657 -1.26 -25.42 -7.53
N TRP A 658 -1.03 -24.52 -6.57
CA TRP A 658 -0.26 -23.28 -6.76
C TRP A 658 1.04 -23.50 -7.56
N ARG A 659 1.20 -22.76 -8.65
CA ARG A 659 2.47 -22.69 -9.41
C ARG A 659 3.47 -21.72 -8.75
N GLY A 660 4.71 -21.72 -9.23
CA GLY A 660 5.73 -20.73 -8.86
C GLY A 660 6.58 -21.03 -7.62
N ARG A 661 6.50 -22.23 -7.03
CA ARG A 661 7.38 -22.68 -5.93
C ARG A 661 8.76 -23.11 -6.46
N ASP A 662 9.84 -22.75 -5.77
CA ASP A 662 11.20 -23.13 -6.17
C ASP A 662 11.60 -24.52 -5.62
N ALA A 663 11.59 -25.53 -6.49
CA ALA A 663 12.04 -26.89 -6.17
C ALA A 663 13.56 -26.99 -5.96
N THR A 664 14.34 -26.01 -6.41
CA THR A 664 15.81 -26.02 -6.38
C THR A 664 16.41 -25.24 -5.21
N SER A 665 15.59 -24.51 -4.45
CA SER A 665 16.02 -23.65 -3.34
C SER A 665 16.79 -24.42 -2.26
N LYS A 666 18.07 -24.08 -2.10
CA LYS A 666 18.94 -24.58 -1.02
C LYS A 666 19.11 -23.59 0.13
N ARG A 667 18.62 -22.36 -0.02
CA ARG A 667 18.68 -21.30 1.01
C ARG A 667 17.47 -21.34 1.95
N GLU A 668 16.32 -21.79 1.45
CA GLU A 668 15.07 -21.81 2.19
C GLU A 668 14.86 -23.12 2.95
N LEU A 669 14.48 -23.03 4.22
CA LEU A 669 14.12 -24.16 5.08
C LEU A 669 12.89 -24.91 4.54
N ASN A 670 11.91 -24.17 4.00
CA ASN A 670 10.77 -24.69 3.25
C ASN A 670 10.50 -23.74 2.06
N PRO A 671 10.40 -24.22 0.81
CA PRO A 671 10.26 -23.34 -0.34
C PRO A 671 8.95 -22.55 -0.31
N LYS A 672 9.05 -21.22 -0.49
CA LYS A 672 7.90 -20.29 -0.39
C LYS A 672 6.80 -20.57 -1.41
N THR A 673 5.59 -20.11 -1.12
CA THR A 673 4.40 -20.19 -1.98
C THR A 673 3.76 -18.81 -2.15
N LEU A 674 4.51 -17.86 -2.73
CA LEU A 674 4.10 -16.45 -2.91
C LEU A 674 2.77 -16.27 -3.65
N THR A 675 2.42 -17.24 -4.49
CA THR A 675 1.15 -17.30 -5.23
C THR A 675 -0.05 -17.57 -4.33
N SER A 676 0.12 -18.16 -3.15
CA SER A 676 -0.99 -18.41 -2.22
C SER A 676 -1.34 -17.24 -1.30
N GLY A 677 -0.54 -16.17 -1.28
CA GLY A 677 -0.67 -15.07 -0.30
C GLY A 677 -0.19 -15.42 1.12
N LEU A 678 0.10 -16.70 1.40
CA LEU A 678 0.66 -17.18 2.66
C LEU A 678 2.14 -17.59 2.45
N ASP A 679 2.98 -16.60 2.12
CA ASP A 679 4.30 -16.75 1.50
C ASP A 679 5.22 -17.85 2.08
N ASP A 680 5.45 -17.86 3.40
CA ASP A 680 6.32 -18.82 4.09
C ASP A 680 5.55 -19.90 4.88
N TYR A 681 4.22 -19.97 4.73
CA TYR A 681 3.43 -21.01 5.39
C TYR A 681 3.94 -22.40 4.94
N PRO A 682 4.22 -23.33 5.88
CA PRO A 682 4.86 -24.58 5.50
C PRO A 682 3.99 -25.47 4.61
N ARG A 683 4.55 -25.91 3.49
CA ARG A 683 3.96 -26.93 2.60
C ARG A 683 4.92 -28.12 2.45
N ALA A 684 4.64 -29.01 1.50
CA ALA A 684 5.55 -30.13 1.21
C ALA A 684 6.97 -29.61 0.92
N SER A 685 7.95 -30.30 1.50
CA SER A 685 9.30 -29.74 1.66
C SER A 685 10.13 -29.86 0.39
N HIS A 686 9.74 -30.71 -0.55
CA HIS A 686 10.35 -30.84 -1.87
C HIS A 686 9.24 -30.62 -2.91
N PRO A 687 9.11 -29.41 -3.47
CA PRO A 687 8.08 -29.10 -4.46
C PRO A 687 8.15 -30.03 -5.67
N THR A 688 6.99 -30.53 -6.11
CA THR A 688 6.82 -31.38 -7.28
C THR A 688 5.52 -31.04 -8.01
N ASP A 689 5.28 -31.63 -9.18
CA ASP A 689 4.02 -31.40 -9.90
C ASP A 689 2.80 -32.12 -9.27
N ASP A 690 3.06 -33.13 -8.43
CA ASP A 690 2.06 -33.95 -7.72
C ASP A 690 1.58 -33.36 -6.39
N GLU A 691 2.01 -32.15 -6.02
CA GLU A 691 1.48 -31.48 -4.82
C GLU A 691 -0.01 -31.17 -4.98
N ARG A 692 -0.74 -31.15 -3.86
CA ARG A 692 -2.17 -30.79 -3.81
C ARG A 692 -2.37 -29.81 -2.68
N HIS A 693 -2.96 -28.66 -2.97
CA HIS A 693 -3.08 -27.55 -2.02
C HIS A 693 -4.54 -27.34 -1.61
N ILE A 694 -4.88 -27.61 -0.33
CA ILE A 694 -6.28 -27.62 0.15
C ILE A 694 -6.90 -26.22 0.13
N ASP A 695 -6.12 -25.17 0.41
CA ASP A 695 -6.58 -23.79 0.32
C ASP A 695 -7.04 -23.44 -1.10
N LEU A 696 -6.28 -23.85 -2.12
CA LEU A 696 -6.66 -23.64 -3.53
C LEU A 696 -7.85 -24.50 -3.97
N TYR A 697 -7.98 -25.72 -3.46
CA TYR A 697 -9.18 -26.55 -3.65
C TYR A 697 -10.44 -25.81 -3.14
N CYS A 698 -10.39 -25.29 -1.91
CA CYS A 698 -11.49 -24.54 -1.31
C CYS A 698 -11.78 -23.24 -2.07
N TRP A 699 -10.76 -22.52 -2.53
CA TRP A 699 -10.93 -21.34 -3.39
C TRP A 699 -11.70 -21.67 -4.67
N MET A 700 -11.38 -22.78 -5.35
CA MET A 700 -12.06 -23.18 -6.58
C MET A 700 -13.49 -23.67 -6.35
N ALA A 701 -13.76 -24.31 -5.21
CA ALA A 701 -15.12 -24.71 -4.82
C ALA A 701 -16.04 -23.48 -4.67
N ILE A 702 -15.59 -22.43 -3.97
CA ILE A 702 -16.38 -21.20 -3.80
C ILE A 702 -16.45 -20.37 -5.09
N ALA A 703 -15.38 -20.34 -5.89
CA ALA A 703 -15.41 -19.72 -7.21
C ALA A 703 -16.49 -20.35 -8.11
N ALA A 704 -16.59 -21.69 -8.13
CA ALA A 704 -17.61 -22.39 -8.90
C ALA A 704 -19.03 -22.12 -8.37
N LYS A 705 -19.22 -22.15 -7.04
CA LYS A 705 -20.49 -21.81 -6.36
C LYS A 705 -20.95 -20.39 -6.72
N THR A 706 -20.05 -19.43 -6.66
CA THR A 706 -20.34 -18.02 -6.97
C THR A 706 -20.66 -17.82 -8.45
N MET A 707 -19.92 -18.46 -9.35
CA MET A 707 -20.20 -18.43 -10.80
C MET A 707 -21.56 -19.03 -11.15
N ALA A 708 -21.97 -20.12 -10.48
CA ALA A 708 -23.29 -20.73 -10.67
C ALA A 708 -24.42 -19.78 -10.22
N ARG A 709 -24.25 -19.11 -9.07
CA ARG A 709 -25.22 -18.11 -8.57
C ARG A 709 -25.32 -16.89 -9.48
N LEU A 710 -24.19 -16.36 -9.95
CA LEU A 710 -24.16 -15.24 -10.91
C LEU A 710 -24.82 -15.61 -12.23
N ALA A 711 -24.56 -16.81 -12.75
CA ALA A 711 -25.21 -17.29 -13.97
C ALA A 711 -26.74 -17.29 -13.81
N LYS A 712 -27.24 -17.83 -12.68
CA LYS A 712 -28.67 -17.86 -12.36
C LYS A 712 -29.28 -16.45 -12.23
N LEU A 713 -28.60 -15.52 -11.56
CA LEU A 713 -29.06 -14.12 -11.42
C LEU A 713 -29.17 -13.43 -12.79
N LEU A 714 -28.20 -13.66 -13.67
CA LEU A 714 -28.12 -13.02 -14.99
C LEU A 714 -28.91 -13.77 -16.09
N GLY A 715 -29.58 -14.87 -15.77
CA GLY A 715 -30.29 -15.70 -16.76
C GLY A 715 -29.39 -16.46 -17.74
N ASN A 716 -28.10 -16.63 -17.42
CA ASN A 716 -27.10 -17.32 -18.23
C ASN A 716 -27.01 -18.82 -17.89
N ASP A 717 -26.49 -19.63 -18.82
CA ASP A 717 -26.20 -21.05 -18.54
C ASP A 717 -25.11 -21.21 -17.48
N GLY A 718 -25.55 -21.62 -16.28
CA GLY A 718 -24.71 -21.91 -15.13
C GLY A 718 -24.32 -23.37 -14.97
N TYR A 719 -24.83 -24.29 -15.79
CA TYR A 719 -24.82 -25.74 -15.49
C TYR A 719 -23.42 -26.29 -15.21
N LYS A 720 -22.43 -25.92 -16.03
CA LYS A 720 -21.02 -26.34 -15.85
C LYS A 720 -20.42 -25.87 -14.51
N TYR A 721 -20.82 -24.69 -14.02
CA TYR A 721 -20.36 -24.14 -12.75
C TYR A 721 -21.06 -24.81 -11.57
N GLU A 722 -22.36 -25.08 -11.70
CA GLU A 722 -23.13 -25.85 -10.72
C GLU A 722 -22.57 -27.27 -10.57
N GLN A 723 -22.33 -27.99 -11.65
CA GLN A 723 -21.71 -29.33 -11.63
C GLN A 723 -20.30 -29.29 -11.01
N THR A 724 -19.50 -28.26 -11.33
CA THR A 724 -18.17 -28.11 -10.72
C THR A 724 -18.26 -27.81 -9.22
N ALA A 725 -19.23 -26.99 -8.79
CA ALA A 725 -19.47 -26.69 -7.39
C ALA A 725 -19.95 -27.93 -6.62
N GLN A 726 -20.93 -28.67 -7.16
CA GLN A 726 -21.41 -29.94 -6.58
C GLN A 726 -20.28 -30.97 -6.44
N TYR A 727 -19.39 -31.06 -7.43
CA TYR A 727 -18.23 -31.95 -7.39
C TYR A 727 -17.20 -31.55 -6.33
N LEU A 728 -16.84 -30.27 -6.22
CA LEU A 728 -15.81 -29.79 -5.29
C LEU A 728 -16.31 -29.57 -3.84
N LEU A 729 -17.60 -29.29 -3.64
CA LEU A 729 -18.21 -29.19 -2.31
C LEU A 729 -18.53 -30.58 -1.71
N ASN A 730 -18.38 -31.66 -2.48
CA ASN A 730 -18.50 -33.02 -1.96
C ASN A 730 -17.41 -33.28 -0.89
N ASN A 731 -17.84 -33.42 0.36
CA ASN A 731 -16.96 -33.61 1.51
C ASN A 731 -16.16 -34.94 1.41
N GLU A 732 -16.73 -36.01 0.83
CA GLU A 732 -16.01 -37.29 0.66
C GLU A 732 -14.85 -37.19 -0.34
N LEU A 733 -14.98 -36.36 -1.38
CA LEU A 733 -13.90 -36.11 -2.34
C LEU A 733 -12.78 -35.31 -1.66
N MET A 734 -13.14 -34.25 -0.96
CA MET A 734 -12.21 -33.40 -0.21
C MET A 734 -11.46 -34.21 0.85
N ASP A 735 -12.17 -35.05 1.61
CA ASP A 735 -11.59 -35.94 2.61
C ASP A 735 -10.58 -36.90 1.98
N ARG A 736 -10.95 -37.60 0.90
CA ARG A 736 -10.08 -38.54 0.18
C ARG A 736 -8.80 -37.89 -0.36
N LEU A 737 -8.84 -36.60 -0.69
CA LEU A 737 -7.70 -35.88 -1.23
C LEU A 737 -6.79 -35.24 -0.16
N HIS A 738 -7.36 -34.86 0.99
CA HIS A 738 -6.72 -33.92 1.93
C HIS A 738 -6.88 -34.22 3.44
N TRP A 739 -7.75 -35.13 3.86
CA TRP A 739 -7.91 -35.45 5.28
C TRP A 739 -6.87 -36.49 5.74
N SER A 740 -6.15 -36.20 6.83
CA SER A 740 -5.31 -37.20 7.51
C SER A 740 -6.09 -37.83 8.66
N ASP A 741 -6.40 -39.12 8.56
CA ASP A 741 -6.97 -39.91 9.66
C ASP A 741 -6.00 -40.07 10.84
N HIS A 742 -4.68 -39.91 10.62
CA HIS A 742 -3.67 -40.02 11.66
C HIS A 742 -3.59 -38.75 12.54
N ALA A 743 -3.63 -37.58 11.92
CA ALA A 743 -3.52 -36.29 12.60
C ALA A 743 -4.88 -35.62 12.87
N GLU A 744 -5.96 -36.13 12.26
CA GLU A 744 -7.32 -35.60 12.31
C GLU A 744 -7.41 -34.13 11.86
N VAL A 745 -6.72 -33.80 10.77
CA VAL A 745 -6.69 -32.47 10.14
C VAL A 745 -6.73 -32.57 8.61
N TYR A 746 -7.20 -31.50 7.97
CA TYR A 746 -6.94 -31.29 6.55
C TYR A 746 -5.50 -30.79 6.32
N ALA A 747 -4.85 -31.33 5.31
CA ALA A 747 -3.46 -31.03 4.96
C ALA A 747 -3.25 -30.97 3.44
N ASP A 748 -2.18 -30.29 3.05
CA ASP A 748 -1.62 -30.39 1.70
C ASP A 748 -1.03 -31.80 1.48
N TYR A 749 -0.92 -32.22 0.23
CA TYR A 749 -0.21 -33.45 -0.17
C TYR A 749 1.04 -33.11 -0.96
N GLY A 750 2.12 -33.87 -0.80
CA GLY A 750 3.32 -33.75 -1.65
C GLY A 750 4.52 -34.56 -1.16
N LEU A 751 5.68 -34.33 -1.79
CA LEU A 751 6.93 -34.99 -1.43
C LEU A 751 7.54 -34.29 -0.19
N HIS A 752 7.39 -34.90 0.98
CA HIS A 752 7.62 -34.22 2.26
C HIS A 752 8.47 -35.02 3.26
N THR A 753 9.15 -34.27 4.12
CA THR A 753 9.82 -34.70 5.34
C THR A 753 10.05 -33.48 6.24
N ASP A 754 9.77 -33.64 7.54
CA ASP A 754 10.06 -32.64 8.58
C ASP A 754 11.55 -32.56 8.93
N ALA A 755 12.33 -33.55 8.50
CA ALA A 755 13.75 -33.71 8.85
C ALA A 755 14.65 -32.77 8.03
N VAL A 756 14.36 -31.46 8.08
CA VAL A 756 15.07 -30.39 7.40
C VAL A 756 15.56 -29.34 8.41
N LYS A 757 16.76 -28.80 8.18
CA LYS A 757 17.33 -27.74 9.03
C LYS A 757 18.22 -26.80 8.22
N LEU A 758 18.34 -25.55 8.66
CA LEU A 758 19.38 -24.63 8.19
C LEU A 758 20.68 -24.92 8.94
N GLN A 759 21.80 -24.97 8.22
CA GLN A 759 23.14 -25.18 8.77
C GLN A 759 24.18 -24.42 7.93
N LYS A 760 25.17 -23.79 8.56
CA LYS A 760 26.30 -23.19 7.83
C LYS A 760 27.16 -24.32 7.21
N PRO A 761 27.49 -24.25 5.91
CA PRO A 761 28.37 -25.24 5.28
C PRO A 761 29.78 -25.16 5.86
N LYS A 762 30.52 -26.28 5.81
CA LYS A 762 31.90 -26.31 6.30
C LYS A 762 32.80 -25.48 5.37
N PRO A 763 33.69 -24.62 5.90
CA PRO A 763 34.59 -23.83 5.05
C PRO A 763 35.56 -24.73 4.29
N LEU A 764 35.70 -24.49 2.99
CA LEU A 764 36.63 -25.19 2.12
C LEU A 764 38.00 -24.51 2.17
N THR A 765 38.96 -25.16 2.82
CA THR A 765 40.38 -24.76 2.98
C THR A 765 40.64 -23.47 3.81
N ARG A 766 41.90 -23.33 4.26
CA ARG A 766 42.30 -22.47 5.38
C ARG A 766 42.43 -20.96 5.04
N ASN A 767 42.20 -20.57 3.78
CA ASN A 767 42.39 -19.21 3.28
C ASN A 767 41.15 -18.71 2.53
N GLN A 768 40.15 -18.23 3.29
CA GLN A 768 39.33 -17.04 3.00
C GLN A 768 38.21 -16.93 4.07
N ASN A 769 38.04 -15.73 4.65
CA ASN A 769 36.86 -15.40 5.45
C ASN A 769 35.64 -15.17 4.53
N GLN A 770 35.15 -16.23 3.88
CA GLN A 770 33.84 -16.17 3.22
C GLN A 770 32.75 -16.29 4.28
N ASN A 771 31.90 -15.26 4.39
CA ASN A 771 30.64 -15.36 5.13
C ASN A 771 29.70 -16.30 4.37
N LEU A 772 29.83 -17.60 4.63
CA LEU A 772 28.96 -18.62 4.05
C LEU A 772 27.58 -18.55 4.72
N GLU A 773 26.57 -18.20 3.91
CA GLU A 773 25.15 -18.23 4.31
C GLU A 773 24.73 -19.63 4.78
N MET A 774 23.75 -19.69 5.68
CA MET A 774 23.11 -20.95 6.02
C MET A 774 22.43 -21.61 4.82
N GLN A 775 22.63 -22.92 4.68
CA GLN A 775 21.99 -23.76 3.67
C GLN A 775 21.10 -24.82 4.32
N ARG A 776 20.04 -25.22 3.62
CA ARG A 776 19.15 -26.29 4.02
C ARG A 776 19.84 -27.65 3.85
N VAL A 777 19.81 -28.46 4.91
CA VAL A 777 20.24 -29.85 4.92
C VAL A 777 19.02 -30.74 5.16
N VAL A 778 18.90 -31.80 4.37
CA VAL A 778 17.84 -32.82 4.47
C VAL A 778 18.43 -34.05 5.18
N MET A 779 17.84 -34.44 6.31
CA MET A 779 18.36 -35.48 7.21
C MET A 779 17.67 -36.84 7.04
N LYS A 780 16.42 -36.87 6.56
CA LYS A 780 15.69 -38.10 6.16
C LYS A 780 15.21 -37.92 4.72
N LYS A 781 15.26 -38.99 3.91
CA LYS A 781 14.66 -39.01 2.57
C LYS A 781 13.18 -38.60 2.64
N PRO A 782 12.67 -37.74 1.73
CA PRO A 782 11.25 -37.42 1.67
C PRO A 782 10.43 -38.54 1.04
N GLU A 783 9.14 -38.57 1.40
CA GLU A 783 8.15 -39.54 0.95
C GLU A 783 6.88 -38.78 0.49
N TYR A 784 6.11 -39.37 -0.43
CA TYR A 784 4.84 -38.78 -0.87
C TYR A 784 3.76 -39.04 0.18
N ARG A 785 3.30 -37.98 0.85
CA ARG A 785 2.35 -38.05 1.98
C ARG A 785 1.55 -36.76 2.13
N LEU A 786 0.55 -36.80 3.01
CA LEU A 786 -0.02 -35.59 3.58
C LEU A 786 1.02 -34.88 4.47
N VAL A 787 1.00 -33.54 4.43
CA VAL A 787 1.84 -32.64 5.24
C VAL A 787 1.15 -32.36 6.57
N ASP A 788 0.78 -33.45 7.24
CA ASP A 788 -0.08 -33.50 8.43
C ASP A 788 0.67 -33.27 9.75
N SER A 789 2.01 -33.11 9.69
CA SER A 789 2.84 -32.61 10.77
C SER A 789 2.65 -31.12 11.06
N THR A 790 2.03 -30.38 10.12
CA THR A 790 1.82 -28.94 10.20
C THR A 790 0.33 -28.63 10.27
N TYR A 791 -0.08 -27.89 11.30
CA TYR A 791 -1.46 -27.47 11.49
C TYR A 791 -1.55 -25.95 11.71
N GLY A 792 -2.45 -25.28 10.99
CA GLY A 792 -2.56 -23.82 10.96
C GLY A 792 -3.68 -23.35 10.03
N TYR A 793 -3.56 -22.12 9.53
CA TYR A 793 -4.58 -21.50 8.67
C TYR A 793 -4.97 -22.34 7.45
N VAL A 794 -4.03 -22.96 6.73
CA VAL A 794 -4.32 -23.76 5.52
C VAL A 794 -5.25 -24.94 5.85
N SER A 795 -5.04 -25.60 6.99
CA SER A 795 -5.89 -26.70 7.46
C SER A 795 -7.33 -26.30 7.81
N LEU A 796 -7.58 -25.00 8.05
CA LEU A 796 -8.92 -24.48 8.38
C LEU A 796 -9.71 -23.99 7.15
N PHE A 797 -9.16 -24.01 5.93
CA PHE A 797 -9.88 -23.50 4.74
C PHE A 797 -11.26 -24.14 4.50
N PRO A 798 -11.45 -25.47 4.62
CA PRO A 798 -12.77 -26.10 4.52
C PRO A 798 -13.80 -25.54 5.51
N PHE A 799 -13.34 -25.24 6.73
CA PHE A 799 -14.17 -24.63 7.77
C PHE A 799 -14.46 -23.15 7.46
N MET A 800 -13.41 -22.36 7.20
CA MET A 800 -13.47 -20.91 7.00
C MET A 800 -14.31 -20.50 5.78
N LEU A 801 -14.31 -21.32 4.74
CA LEU A 801 -15.11 -21.13 3.53
C LEU A 801 -16.47 -21.86 3.56
N GLN A 802 -16.89 -22.36 4.74
CA GLN A 802 -18.23 -22.94 4.96
C GLN A 802 -18.53 -24.16 4.05
N ILE A 803 -17.52 -25.02 3.84
CA ILE A 803 -17.61 -26.23 2.99
C ILE A 803 -17.99 -27.46 3.82
N LEU A 804 -17.64 -27.50 5.12
CA LEU A 804 -17.96 -28.63 6.00
C LEU A 804 -19.47 -28.75 6.23
N ASP A 805 -19.99 -29.98 6.16
CA ASP A 805 -21.36 -30.26 6.57
C ASP A 805 -21.57 -29.90 8.06
N PRO A 806 -22.64 -29.14 8.44
CA PRO A 806 -22.96 -28.80 9.83
C PRO A 806 -23.11 -29.98 10.80
N LYS A 807 -23.26 -31.21 10.29
CA LYS A 807 -23.35 -32.48 11.04
C LYS A 807 -22.09 -33.35 10.94
N SER A 808 -21.05 -32.89 10.25
CA SER A 808 -19.80 -33.64 10.09
C SER A 808 -19.02 -33.74 11.42
N PRO A 809 -18.55 -34.93 11.83
CA PRO A 809 -17.62 -35.06 12.96
C PRO A 809 -16.30 -34.28 12.76
N LYS A 810 -15.96 -33.92 11.52
CA LYS A 810 -14.79 -33.07 11.23
C LYS A 810 -15.04 -31.61 11.63
N LEU A 811 -16.30 -31.15 11.64
CA LEU A 811 -16.67 -29.85 12.18
C LEU A 811 -16.57 -29.84 13.72
N GLU A 812 -17.04 -30.90 14.38
CA GLU A 812 -16.85 -31.13 15.83
C GLU A 812 -15.38 -31.03 16.21
N LYS A 813 -14.53 -31.84 15.54
CA LYS A 813 -13.08 -31.83 15.74
C LYS A 813 -12.48 -30.44 15.54
N THR A 814 -12.97 -29.72 14.52
CA THR A 814 -12.52 -28.35 14.24
C THR A 814 -12.84 -27.40 15.38
N LEU A 815 -14.06 -27.45 15.91
CA LEU A 815 -14.55 -26.54 16.95
C LEU A 815 -14.00 -26.88 18.36
N GLU A 816 -13.89 -28.17 18.70
CA GLU A 816 -13.45 -28.64 20.01
C GLU A 816 -11.93 -28.67 20.18
N VAL A 817 -11.19 -29.04 19.13
CA VAL A 817 -9.75 -29.33 19.23
C VAL A 817 -8.93 -28.36 18.39
N LEU A 818 -9.26 -28.18 17.10
CA LEU A 818 -8.37 -27.51 16.16
C LEU A 818 -8.39 -25.98 16.35
N ILE A 819 -9.55 -25.35 16.53
CA ILE A 819 -9.65 -23.92 16.82
C ILE A 819 -8.98 -23.57 18.16
N PRO A 820 -9.24 -24.27 19.28
CA PRO A 820 -8.54 -24.02 20.55
C PRO A 820 -7.01 -24.17 20.47
N ARG A 821 -6.47 -25.07 19.63
CA ARG A 821 -5.01 -25.17 19.38
C ARG A 821 -4.39 -23.93 18.72
N LEU A 822 -5.18 -23.14 17.98
CA LEU A 822 -4.71 -21.86 17.41
C LEU A 822 -5.12 -20.63 18.22
N LEU A 823 -6.08 -20.76 19.14
CA LEU A 823 -6.63 -19.62 19.85
C LEU A 823 -5.63 -19.03 20.85
N THR A 824 -5.40 -17.72 20.73
CA THR A 824 -4.65 -16.89 21.67
C THR A 824 -5.54 -15.79 22.24
N PRO A 825 -5.12 -15.07 23.31
CA PRO A 825 -5.84 -13.90 23.80
C PRO A 825 -6.03 -12.75 22.79
N TYR A 826 -5.42 -12.85 21.61
CA TYR A 826 -5.37 -11.82 20.57
C TYR A 826 -5.99 -12.26 19.23
N GLY A 827 -6.40 -13.54 19.10
CA GLY A 827 -6.92 -14.15 17.87
C GLY A 827 -6.30 -15.52 17.57
N LEU A 828 -6.63 -16.11 16.42
CA LEU A 828 -6.02 -17.36 15.94
C LEU A 828 -4.62 -17.11 15.38
N GLN A 829 -3.60 -17.80 15.90
CA GLN A 829 -2.24 -17.83 15.35
C GLN A 829 -2.19 -18.52 13.97
N SER A 830 -1.33 -18.04 13.06
CA SER A 830 -1.20 -18.59 11.69
C SER A 830 -0.76 -20.05 11.64
N LEU A 831 0.02 -20.49 12.62
CA LEU A 831 0.57 -21.83 12.70
C LEU A 831 0.59 -22.31 14.15
N SER A 832 0.19 -23.57 14.40
CA SER A 832 0.21 -24.15 15.75
C SER A 832 1.63 -24.25 16.29
N LYS A 833 1.77 -24.03 17.60
CA LYS A 833 3.02 -24.17 18.38
C LYS A 833 3.64 -25.55 18.28
N ASP A 834 2.83 -26.57 18.02
CA ASP A 834 3.26 -27.97 17.87
C ASP A 834 3.86 -28.24 16.47
N SER A 835 3.65 -27.35 15.50
CA SER A 835 4.13 -27.54 14.13
C SER A 835 5.66 -27.42 14.06
N PRO A 836 6.39 -28.31 13.36
CA PRO A 836 7.86 -28.30 13.29
C PRO A 836 8.50 -27.00 12.81
N LEU A 837 7.75 -26.11 12.15
CA LEU A 837 8.22 -24.84 11.61
C LEU A 837 7.64 -23.58 12.29
N TYR A 838 6.90 -23.73 13.40
CA TYR A 838 6.43 -22.60 14.21
C TYR A 838 7.59 -21.70 14.68
N GLY A 839 7.45 -20.39 14.48
CA GLY A 839 8.44 -19.37 14.83
C GLY A 839 9.81 -19.49 14.11
N LYS A 840 9.98 -20.43 13.17
CA LYS A 840 11.27 -20.63 12.49
C LYS A 840 11.42 -19.71 11.28
N ARG A 841 12.55 -19.00 11.23
CA ARG A 841 13.04 -18.26 10.06
C ARG A 841 13.10 -19.16 8.82
N ASN A 842 12.86 -18.61 7.64
CA ASN A 842 12.97 -19.39 6.40
C ASN A 842 14.38 -19.39 5.80
N THR A 843 15.15 -18.33 6.01
CA THR A 843 16.57 -18.20 5.65
C THR A 843 17.36 -17.64 6.83
N GLU A 844 18.62 -17.25 6.66
CA GLU A 844 19.38 -16.52 7.69
C GLU A 844 18.75 -15.14 7.99
N HIS A 845 18.15 -14.51 6.98
CA HIS A 845 17.63 -13.14 7.02
C HIS A 845 16.09 -13.05 7.07
N ASP A 846 15.36 -14.05 6.57
CA ASP A 846 13.89 -14.03 6.50
C ASP A 846 13.26 -14.42 7.86
N PRO A 847 12.65 -13.48 8.61
CA PRO A 847 11.92 -13.82 9.82
C PRO A 847 10.65 -14.66 9.52
N PRO A 848 10.10 -15.39 10.51
CA PRO A 848 8.79 -16.03 10.37
C PRO A 848 7.70 -15.00 10.09
N TYR A 849 6.79 -15.27 9.15
CA TYR A 849 5.74 -14.33 8.72
C TYR A 849 4.32 -14.93 8.87
N TRP A 850 4.06 -16.07 8.25
CA TRP A 850 2.85 -16.89 8.40
C TRP A 850 3.10 -18.13 9.30
N ARG A 851 3.97 -17.98 10.30
CA ARG A 851 4.47 -19.07 11.16
C ARG A 851 4.21 -18.85 12.66
N GLY A 852 3.15 -18.12 12.99
CA GLY A 852 2.70 -17.88 14.36
C GLY A 852 1.90 -16.60 14.55
N GLN A 853 2.17 -15.56 13.76
CA GLN A 853 1.50 -14.27 13.85
C GLN A 853 -0.02 -14.36 13.62
N VAL A 854 -0.79 -13.45 14.22
CA VAL A 854 -2.24 -13.34 14.08
C VAL A 854 -2.58 -12.37 12.95
N TRP A 855 -3.27 -12.84 11.92
CA TRP A 855 -3.65 -12.06 10.74
C TRP A 855 -5.16 -11.86 10.66
N ILE A 856 -5.61 -10.61 10.52
CA ILE A 856 -7.04 -10.24 10.50
C ILE A 856 -7.87 -10.86 9.35
N PRO A 857 -7.41 -11.05 8.09
CA PRO A 857 -8.28 -11.51 7.01
C PRO A 857 -8.73 -12.96 7.25
N ILE A 858 -7.80 -13.82 7.66
CA ILE A 858 -8.08 -15.22 7.97
C ILE A 858 -8.90 -15.35 9.26
N ASN A 859 -8.61 -14.53 10.27
CA ASN A 859 -9.40 -14.44 11.49
C ASN A 859 -10.83 -13.93 11.26
N TYR A 860 -11.03 -13.04 10.30
CA TYR A 860 -12.35 -12.59 9.86
C TYR A 860 -13.12 -13.74 9.21
N LEU A 861 -12.51 -14.51 8.29
CA LEU A 861 -13.15 -15.69 7.68
C LEU A 861 -13.51 -16.76 8.73
N ALA A 862 -12.60 -17.07 9.66
CA ALA A 862 -12.88 -17.99 10.76
C ALA A 862 -14.03 -17.49 11.65
N THR A 863 -14.08 -16.19 11.96
CA THR A 863 -15.15 -15.58 12.75
C THR A 863 -16.49 -15.59 12.00
N LYS A 864 -16.48 -15.32 10.69
CA LYS A 864 -17.64 -15.44 9.78
C LYS A 864 -18.17 -16.88 9.74
N ALA A 865 -17.29 -17.87 9.63
CA ALA A 865 -17.67 -19.28 9.67
C ALA A 865 -18.26 -19.68 11.04
N LEU A 866 -17.63 -19.31 12.15
CA LEU A 866 -18.17 -19.54 13.50
C LEU A 866 -19.57 -18.91 13.68
N HIS A 867 -19.79 -17.70 13.16
CA HIS A 867 -21.10 -17.04 13.14
C HIS A 867 -22.13 -17.75 12.24
N HIS A 868 -21.70 -18.35 11.13
CA HIS A 868 -22.57 -19.17 10.28
C HIS A 868 -22.99 -20.46 11.00
N TYR A 869 -22.03 -21.23 11.52
CA TYR A 869 -22.30 -22.49 12.23
C TYR A 869 -23.05 -22.29 13.56
N SER A 870 -23.02 -21.10 14.16
CA SER A 870 -23.88 -20.77 15.30
C SER A 870 -25.35 -20.48 14.94
N LYS A 871 -25.68 -20.39 13.65
CA LYS A 871 -27.04 -20.10 13.14
C LYS A 871 -27.68 -21.26 12.40
N VAL A 872 -26.93 -21.98 11.56
CA VAL A 872 -27.46 -23.17 10.87
C VAL A 872 -27.77 -24.31 11.85
N ASP A 873 -28.64 -25.22 11.44
CA ASP A 873 -29.07 -26.33 12.29
C ASP A 873 -28.09 -27.50 12.18
N GLY A 874 -27.49 -27.85 13.31
CA GLY A 874 -26.53 -28.93 13.48
C GLY A 874 -26.22 -29.13 14.97
N PRO A 875 -25.66 -30.29 15.35
CA PRO A 875 -25.38 -30.62 16.75
C PRO A 875 -24.38 -29.65 17.43
N TYR A 876 -23.52 -28.99 16.64
CA TYR A 876 -22.41 -28.16 17.16
C TYR A 876 -22.72 -26.66 17.25
N LYS A 877 -23.99 -26.27 17.12
CA LYS A 877 -24.45 -24.87 17.03
C LYS A 877 -24.01 -23.99 18.21
N GLU A 878 -24.25 -24.45 19.44
CA GLU A 878 -23.89 -23.69 20.65
C GLU A 878 -22.37 -23.67 20.88
N LEU A 879 -21.64 -24.73 20.49
CA LEU A 879 -20.17 -24.75 20.53
C LEU A 879 -19.57 -23.72 19.55
N ALA A 880 -20.09 -23.65 18.32
CA ALA A 880 -19.68 -22.63 17.35
C ALA A 880 -19.96 -21.20 17.86
N LYS A 881 -21.08 -21.00 18.57
CA LYS A 881 -21.47 -19.73 19.21
C LYS A 881 -20.54 -19.33 20.35
N GLU A 882 -20.11 -20.27 21.17
CA GLU A 882 -19.11 -20.05 22.22
C GLU A 882 -17.78 -19.58 21.60
N LYS A 883 -17.22 -20.36 20.66
CA LYS A 883 -15.94 -20.01 20.02
C LYS A 883 -16.04 -18.70 19.22
N TYR A 884 -17.20 -18.42 18.60
CA TYR A 884 -17.49 -17.13 17.95
C TYR A 884 -17.28 -15.96 18.90
N GLN A 885 -17.94 -16.00 20.07
CA GLN A 885 -17.89 -14.93 21.07
C GLN A 885 -16.46 -14.73 21.60
N THR A 886 -15.74 -15.82 21.89
CA THR A 886 -14.35 -15.75 22.36
C THR A 886 -13.42 -15.12 21.32
N LEU A 887 -13.42 -15.64 20.08
CA LEU A 887 -12.51 -15.19 19.03
C LEU A 887 -12.78 -13.74 18.64
N ARG A 888 -14.05 -13.38 18.43
CA ARG A 888 -14.46 -12.02 18.08
C ARG A 888 -14.02 -11.01 19.13
N SER A 889 -14.21 -11.33 20.41
CA SER A 889 -13.86 -10.44 21.52
C SER A 889 -12.35 -10.24 21.64
N ALA A 890 -11.55 -11.30 21.48
CA ALA A 890 -10.09 -11.25 21.49
C ALA A 890 -9.54 -10.33 20.38
N LEU A 891 -10.04 -10.48 19.15
CA LEU A 891 -9.63 -9.69 17.99
C LEU A 891 -9.98 -8.20 18.16
N ILE A 892 -11.24 -7.89 18.46
CA ILE A 892 -11.72 -6.50 18.62
C ILE A 892 -10.92 -5.80 19.71
N LYS A 893 -10.79 -6.43 20.88
CA LYS A 893 -10.06 -5.84 22.02
C LYS A 893 -8.61 -5.54 21.65
N ASN A 894 -7.88 -6.51 21.09
CA ASN A 894 -6.46 -6.31 20.80
C ASN A 894 -6.22 -5.22 19.75
N VAL A 895 -6.99 -5.21 18.65
CA VAL A 895 -6.82 -4.21 17.60
C VAL A 895 -7.10 -2.79 18.13
N ILE A 896 -8.14 -2.61 18.94
CA ILE A 896 -8.48 -1.32 19.57
C ILE A 896 -7.40 -0.89 20.57
N ASP A 897 -6.93 -1.80 21.42
CA ASP A 897 -5.87 -1.50 22.40
C ASP A 897 -4.57 -1.08 21.69
N GLN A 898 -4.15 -1.80 20.64
CA GLN A 898 -2.96 -1.42 19.86
C GLN A 898 -3.15 -0.09 19.10
N TYR A 899 -4.34 0.19 18.56
CA TYR A 899 -4.63 1.48 17.93
C TYR A 899 -4.45 2.64 18.91
N TYR A 900 -5.00 2.53 20.13
CA TYR A 900 -4.84 3.58 21.13
C TYR A 900 -3.45 3.63 21.78
N LYS A 901 -2.72 2.51 21.84
CA LYS A 901 -1.32 2.45 22.30
C LYS A 901 -0.33 3.05 21.29
N THR A 902 -0.57 2.88 20.00
CA THR A 902 0.43 3.16 18.94
C THR A 902 0.02 4.25 17.94
N GLY A 903 -1.27 4.60 17.87
CA GLY A 903 -1.85 5.51 16.86
C GLY A 903 -2.19 4.84 15.52
N TYR A 904 -1.97 3.54 15.35
CA TYR A 904 -2.09 2.86 14.05
C TYR A 904 -2.80 1.50 14.13
N ILE A 905 -3.43 1.13 13.02
CA ILE A 905 -3.79 -0.27 12.71
C ILE A 905 -2.62 -0.90 11.97
N TRP A 906 -2.36 -2.18 12.25
CA TRP A 906 -1.17 -2.91 11.81
C TRP A 906 -1.55 -4.09 10.91
N GLU A 907 -0.57 -4.55 10.12
CA GLU A 907 -0.69 -5.63 9.15
C GLU A 907 -1.03 -6.97 9.81
N HIS A 908 -0.30 -7.30 10.88
CA HIS A 908 -0.48 -8.49 11.70
C HIS A 908 -0.19 -8.18 13.19
N TYR A 909 -0.50 -9.13 14.07
CA TYR A 909 -0.32 -8.98 15.52
C TYR A 909 0.48 -10.15 16.10
N ASN A 910 1.30 -9.87 17.13
CA ASN A 910 2.06 -10.90 17.82
C ASN A 910 1.14 -11.79 18.67
N GLU A 911 1.32 -13.10 18.57
CA GLU A 911 0.48 -14.13 19.19
C GLU A 911 0.72 -14.33 20.71
N LYS A 912 1.79 -13.73 21.25
CA LYS A 912 2.19 -13.79 22.66
C LYS A 912 1.98 -12.48 23.41
N THR A 913 2.15 -11.34 22.75
CA THR A 913 2.06 -10.00 23.37
C THR A 913 0.89 -9.16 22.86
N GLY A 914 0.26 -9.55 21.75
CA GLY A 914 -0.77 -8.77 21.07
C GLY A 914 -0.24 -7.57 20.29
N GLU A 915 1.07 -7.29 20.35
CA GLU A 915 1.64 -6.08 19.74
C GLU A 915 1.55 -6.09 18.21
N GLY A 916 1.24 -4.92 17.63
CA GLY A 916 1.17 -4.75 16.18
C GLY A 916 2.54 -4.89 15.52
N GLY A 917 2.59 -5.59 14.39
CA GLY A 917 3.78 -5.81 13.58
C GLY A 917 3.53 -5.60 12.09
N GLY A 918 4.61 -5.65 11.31
CA GLY A 918 4.58 -5.42 9.87
C GLY A 918 4.38 -3.94 9.50
N ALA A 919 3.78 -3.71 8.34
CA ALA A 919 3.50 -2.39 7.78
C ALA A 919 2.45 -1.60 8.59
N ARG A 920 2.56 -0.26 8.54
CA ARG A 920 1.59 0.68 9.13
C ARG A 920 1.56 2.05 8.42
N PRO A 921 0.45 2.81 8.46
CA PRO A 921 -0.90 2.33 8.76
C PRO A 921 -1.31 1.23 7.79
N PHE A 922 -1.90 0.15 8.30
CA PHE A 922 -2.44 -0.94 7.50
C PHE A 922 -3.96 -0.93 7.65
N ASN A 923 -4.61 -0.14 6.79
CA ASN A 923 -6.05 0.01 6.76
C ASN A 923 -6.69 -0.78 5.60
N GLY A 924 -5.94 -1.70 5.00
CA GLY A 924 -6.45 -2.79 4.17
C GLY A 924 -7.27 -3.79 4.98
N TRP A 925 -6.99 -5.09 4.87
CA TRP A 925 -7.77 -6.14 5.56
C TRP A 925 -7.94 -5.93 7.07
N SER A 926 -7.04 -5.22 7.75
CA SER A 926 -7.15 -5.03 9.20
C SER A 926 -8.31 -4.11 9.59
N ALA A 927 -8.86 -3.34 8.64
CA ALA A 927 -10.10 -2.60 8.82
C ALA A 927 -11.35 -3.51 8.88
N LEU A 928 -11.27 -4.81 8.54
CA LEU A 928 -12.37 -5.79 8.71
C LEU A 928 -12.85 -5.91 10.17
N VAL A 929 -12.05 -5.44 11.14
CA VAL A 929 -12.50 -5.27 12.54
C VAL A 929 -13.76 -4.40 12.67
N VAL A 930 -14.02 -3.48 11.73
CA VAL A 930 -15.27 -2.71 11.67
C VAL A 930 -16.47 -3.61 11.37
N LEU A 931 -16.31 -4.61 10.51
CA LEU A 931 -17.33 -5.64 10.26
C LEU A 931 -17.46 -6.60 11.44
N LEU A 932 -16.38 -6.91 12.15
CA LEU A 932 -16.45 -7.67 13.40
C LEU A 932 -17.28 -6.92 14.45
N LEU A 933 -17.01 -5.63 14.66
CA LEU A 933 -17.80 -4.75 15.55
C LEU A 933 -19.28 -4.71 15.12
N GLY A 934 -19.56 -4.53 13.83
CA GLY A 934 -20.92 -4.52 13.28
C GLY A 934 -21.62 -5.89 13.28
N GLU A 935 -20.89 -7.00 13.38
CA GLU A 935 -21.37 -8.38 13.10
C GLU A 935 -21.94 -8.54 11.69
N GLU A 936 -21.28 -7.90 10.73
CA GLU A 936 -21.70 -7.77 9.33
C GLU A 936 -20.84 -8.67 8.45
N TYR A 937 -21.30 -9.90 8.19
CA TYR A 937 -20.52 -10.99 7.57
C TYR A 937 -20.98 -11.33 6.14
#